data_AF-A0A319C7X7-F1
#
_entry.id   AF-A0A319C7X7-F1
#
_cell.length_a   1.000
_cell.length_b   1.000
_cell.length_c   1.000
_cell.angle_alpha   90.00
_cell.angle_beta   90.00
_cell.angle_gamma   90.00
#
_symmetry.space_group_name_H-M   'P 1'
#
loop_
_entity.id
_entity.type
_entity.pdbx_description
1 polymer ?
#
loop_
_entity_poly.entity_id
_entity_poly.type
_entity_poly.pdbx_seq_one_letter_code
_entity_poly.pdbx_strand_id
1 'polypeptide(L)'
;MTLSWPWHFITLSDAEKEQRRELLDLRGSYAQFSMLIAIVLVRLYVWASQPGSEPSKPNRRKPSPKSWLDSSPFVGWIETRRQYLVCSVWLVWLLSLCIWNSGEDYLHLTKSLGHVALSQFPFQVLMSPPLYLTSKPASPSLISVLTAIPQPTINAYHRLFGRLVIAPLLFGHALLYDSFFLQSSHPDFEVLFLKRIRDADVQWGILGVIAVTSVVLFARPAVKPRWALSLRSGSGSAKMRQQVFWAVHVGLVLILGIAAYSHVEWARMYMIEGLVGTNSQRPEVPPNEQLRQQSTYHKASTPAGKHPIAALSEAADQEWDQVQSRQSKTLSQAVTEYRRRYGMHPPPHFDKWFRFAQSKGVHLIDEYDTIYHSLLPFWALKPETIRGRARETLGFDNSMIGVLIRNGTVTLAEGGTEEQKWQRGATVQMIKSFAECLPDMDLVFNAHDEPRVIVPSEDLQRLVTAAREHAIPDASLSETPKNAWSDRPSDLNKGDRIDEVRTTRFSRFSHQSTWSYSRSSCPVDSPVRSLDEEPLDNIDSYAQSELGFIANTTAFSDICNTPSLKHTYGFFDRPNTFEVVHDLFPVFSQSKISSYQDILFPSPWYYADKVPYEAAQDVNWDAKLDKMYWRGSTTGGYSRAGGWRRQHRQLFVRNVIARDTAKVLAKQEDGEWASTGIDRSSLDDLFDIQFTYIGQCDAEDCAAQKEYFGVAEPVDQQDAWAYRHLVDIDGNAFSGRFYAFLRSKSLVYKIAISREWHDEWLKPWVHYVPLRITGDDYLEAVRYFVEDEDGKLTASKIAQTSHEWAHRALRSDDIEVWFFRLLLEYGRLVDDNRGRLGFSL
;
A
#
# COMPACT_ATOMS: atom_id res chain seq x y z
N MET A 1 24.18 53.83 33.61
CA MET A 1 23.62 53.36 32.32
C MET A 1 22.28 52.73 32.62
N THR A 2 21.18 53.41 32.29
CA THR A 2 19.85 52.80 32.33
C THR A 2 19.80 51.79 31.18
N LEU A 3 19.74 50.49 31.49
CA LEU A 3 19.46 49.47 30.49
C LEU A 3 18.06 49.74 29.91
N SER A 4 17.99 50.41 28.76
CA SER A 4 16.74 50.60 28.04
C SER A 4 16.31 49.24 27.45
N TRP A 5 15.05 48.88 27.65
CA TRP A 5 14.46 47.65 27.11
C TRP A 5 14.51 47.66 25.58
N PRO A 6 15.11 46.65 24.91
CA PRO A 6 15.45 46.74 23.48
C PRO A 6 14.35 46.28 22.51
N TRP A 7 13.17 45.86 22.99
CA TRP A 7 12.05 45.43 22.15
C TRP A 7 10.84 46.35 22.27
N HIS A 8 10.33 46.82 21.15
CA HIS A 8 9.25 47.80 21.03
C HIS A 8 8.02 47.22 20.29
N PHE A 9 6.86 47.86 20.47
CA PHE A 9 5.66 47.51 19.71
C PHE A 9 5.74 48.14 18.31
N ILE A 10 5.85 47.29 17.29
CA ILE A 10 6.03 47.72 15.90
C ILE A 10 4.81 47.28 15.08
N THR A 11 4.32 48.18 14.25
CA THR A 11 3.30 47.89 13.23
C THR A 11 3.99 47.36 11.97
N LEU A 12 3.58 46.19 11.50
CA LEU A 12 4.12 45.57 10.28
C LEU A 12 3.13 45.63 9.12
N SER A 13 3.65 45.76 7.90
CA SER A 13 2.94 45.47 6.66
C SER A 13 2.59 43.98 6.56
N ASP A 14 1.69 43.62 5.64
CA ASP A 14 1.29 42.21 5.49
C ASP A 14 2.43 41.32 4.97
N ALA A 15 3.31 41.86 4.13
CA ALA A 15 4.52 41.16 3.68
C ALA A 15 5.48 40.87 4.84
N GLU A 16 5.71 41.85 5.73
CA GLU A 16 6.56 41.68 6.90
C GLU A 16 5.95 40.73 7.94
N LYS A 17 4.61 40.68 8.06
CA LYS A 17 3.92 39.69 8.90
C LYS A 17 4.12 38.27 8.38
N GLU A 18 4.14 38.07 7.07
CA GLU A 18 4.38 36.76 6.46
C GLU A 18 5.83 36.33 6.65
N GLN A 19 6.80 37.20 6.38
CA GLN A 19 8.21 36.94 6.67
C GLN A 19 8.45 36.61 8.15
N ARG A 20 7.72 37.26 9.07
CA ARG A 20 7.75 36.94 10.50
C ARG A 20 7.28 35.50 10.77
N ARG A 21 6.22 35.02 10.10
CA ARG A 21 5.71 33.64 10.25
C ARG A 21 6.74 32.62 9.76
N GLU A 22 7.28 32.83 8.56
CA GLU A 22 8.31 31.96 8.00
C GLU A 22 9.53 31.83 8.93
N LEU A 23 9.99 32.94 9.51
CA LEU A 23 11.12 32.91 10.44
C LEU A 23 10.78 32.21 11.77
N LEU A 24 9.55 32.35 12.27
CA LEU A 24 9.08 31.64 13.46
C LEU A 24 9.03 30.12 13.24
N ASP A 25 8.59 29.69 12.07
CA ASP A 25 8.55 28.27 11.69
C ASP A 25 9.97 27.70 11.50
N LEU A 26 10.86 28.49 10.88
CA LEU A 26 12.27 28.14 10.71
C LEU A 26 12.98 27.94 12.06
N ARG A 27 12.71 28.81 13.05
CA ARG A 27 13.28 28.69 14.41
C ARG A 27 12.77 27.43 15.12
N GLY A 28 11.49 27.13 14.98
CA GLY A 28 10.91 25.88 15.48
C GLY A 28 11.62 24.65 14.89
N SER A 29 11.85 24.68 13.58
CA SER A 29 12.57 23.63 12.84
C SER A 29 14.04 23.51 13.27
N TYR A 30 14.78 24.61 13.37
CA TYR A 30 16.17 24.61 13.85
C TYR A 30 16.28 24.07 15.29
N ALA A 31 15.33 24.42 16.15
CA ALA A 31 15.27 23.90 17.51
C ALA A 31 15.06 22.36 17.54
N GLN A 32 14.28 21.79 16.61
CA GLN A 32 14.13 20.33 16.49
C GLN A 32 15.34 19.64 15.85
N PHE A 33 15.85 20.17 14.73
CA PHE A 33 17.02 19.60 14.06
C PHE A 33 18.26 19.61 14.94
N SER A 34 18.46 20.66 15.73
CA SER A 34 19.56 20.72 16.69
C SER A 34 19.49 19.57 17.73
N MET A 35 18.29 19.13 18.12
CA MET A 35 18.11 17.99 19.03
C MET A 35 18.46 16.66 18.37
N LEU A 36 18.09 16.47 17.09
CA LEU A 36 18.48 15.30 16.31
C LEU A 36 19.99 15.21 16.15
N ILE A 37 20.65 16.34 15.86
CA ILE A 37 22.11 16.42 15.80
C ILE A 37 22.71 16.05 17.16
N ALA A 38 22.18 16.55 18.27
CA ALA A 38 22.65 16.20 19.60
C ALA A 38 22.54 14.69 19.89
N ILE A 39 21.43 14.04 19.48
CA ILE A 39 21.24 12.59 19.63
C ILE A 39 22.28 11.81 18.81
N VAL A 40 22.53 12.22 17.56
CA VAL A 40 23.53 11.59 16.69
C VAL A 40 24.93 11.75 17.29
N LEU A 41 25.30 12.94 17.74
CA LEU A 41 26.60 13.20 18.39
C LEU A 41 26.80 12.35 19.65
N VAL A 42 25.75 12.21 20.47
CA VAL A 42 25.78 11.33 21.65
C VAL A 42 25.96 9.87 21.23
N ARG A 43 25.26 9.41 20.20
CA ARG A 43 25.39 8.04 19.69
C ARG A 43 26.79 7.75 19.15
N LEU A 44 27.37 8.68 18.39
CA LEU A 44 28.73 8.59 17.88
C LEU A 44 29.76 8.58 19.02
N TYR A 45 29.58 9.44 20.02
CA TYR A 45 30.45 9.47 21.20
C TYR A 45 30.38 8.16 21.99
N VAL A 46 29.17 7.63 22.24
CA VAL A 46 28.99 6.35 22.94
C VAL A 46 29.64 5.22 22.16
N TRP A 47 29.45 5.17 20.84
CA TRP A 47 30.08 4.19 19.97
C TRP A 47 31.61 4.27 19.99
N ALA A 48 32.18 5.47 19.84
CA ALA A 48 33.62 5.71 19.87
C ALA A 48 34.26 5.43 21.25
N SER A 49 33.46 5.49 22.31
CA SER A 49 33.91 5.26 23.70
C SER A 49 33.74 3.81 24.17
N GLN A 50 33.25 2.89 23.34
CA GLN A 50 33.17 1.47 23.70
C GLN A 50 34.57 0.84 23.65
N PRO A 51 35.13 0.36 24.77
CA PRO A 51 36.44 -0.26 24.75
C PRO A 51 36.37 -1.61 24.03
N GLY A 52 37.35 -1.85 23.16
CA GLY A 52 37.61 -3.16 22.55
C GLY A 52 37.71 -4.24 23.63
N SER A 53 37.08 -5.37 23.34
CA SER A 53 36.94 -6.56 24.17
C SER A 53 38.19 -6.96 24.98
N GLU A 54 38.11 -6.86 26.31
CA GLU A 54 38.74 -7.81 27.24
C GLU A 54 38.00 -7.79 28.60
N PRO A 55 37.60 -8.96 29.16
CA PRO A 55 36.93 -9.02 30.45
C PRO A 55 37.96 -8.90 31.59
N SER A 56 38.11 -7.72 32.17
CA SER A 56 38.90 -7.55 33.40
C SER A 56 38.15 -8.09 34.62
N LYS A 57 38.81 -8.96 35.40
CA LYS A 57 38.30 -9.54 36.65
C LYS A 57 37.92 -8.45 37.67
N PRO A 58 36.87 -8.64 38.48
CA PRO A 58 36.39 -7.62 39.40
C PRO A 58 37.36 -7.45 40.57
N ASN A 59 38.20 -6.42 40.51
CA ASN A 59 39.02 -6.01 41.64
C ASN A 59 38.21 -5.05 42.51
N ARG A 60 38.00 -5.37 43.79
CA ARG A 60 37.39 -4.48 44.80
C ARG A 60 38.29 -3.25 44.99
N ARG A 61 38.12 -2.23 44.14
CA ARG A 61 38.68 -0.89 44.36
C ARG A 61 37.77 -0.09 45.29
N LYS A 62 38.38 0.55 46.30
CA LYS A 62 37.73 1.51 47.21
C LYS A 62 37.02 2.62 46.39
N PRO A 63 35.89 3.16 46.88
CA PRO A 63 35.14 4.18 46.15
C PRO A 63 36.03 5.41 45.90
N SER A 64 36.22 5.76 44.64
CA SER A 64 36.87 7.01 44.25
C SER A 64 35.99 8.19 44.69
N PRO A 65 36.57 9.32 45.13
CA PRO A 65 35.79 10.50 45.48
C PRO A 65 34.93 10.92 44.28
N LYS A 66 33.63 11.13 44.50
CA LYS A 66 32.72 11.63 43.45
C LYS A 66 33.23 13.00 42.98
N SER A 67 33.43 13.15 41.67
CA SER A 67 33.80 14.43 41.06
C SER A 67 32.81 15.52 41.45
N TRP A 68 33.27 16.77 41.59
CA TRP A 68 32.42 17.93 41.89
C TRP A 68 31.26 18.07 40.89
N LEU A 69 31.49 17.70 39.62
CA LEU A 69 30.47 17.69 38.55
C LEU A 69 29.40 16.60 38.72
N ASP A 70 29.74 15.51 39.43
CA ASP A 70 28.87 14.36 39.65
C ASP A 70 28.17 14.39 41.02
N SER A 71 28.28 15.51 41.73
CA SER A 71 27.50 15.80 42.94
C SER A 71 26.37 16.80 42.66
N SER A 72 25.34 16.81 43.52
CA SER A 72 24.19 17.70 43.37
C SER A 72 24.57 19.15 43.71
N PRO A 73 23.97 20.16 43.04
CA PRO A 73 24.27 21.57 43.31
C PRO A 73 23.87 21.99 44.73
N PHE A 74 22.79 21.42 45.27
CA PHE A 74 22.28 21.65 46.62
C PHE A 74 21.99 20.33 47.35
N VAL A 75 21.99 20.38 48.68
CA VAL A 75 21.67 19.24 49.54
C VAL A 75 20.20 18.85 49.35
N GLY A 76 19.93 17.58 49.06
CA GLY A 76 18.58 17.05 48.84
C GLY A 76 18.07 17.10 47.39
N TRP A 77 18.88 17.59 46.44
CA TRP A 77 18.55 17.57 45.02
C TRP A 77 19.03 16.27 44.36
N ILE A 78 18.26 15.76 43.39
CA ILE A 78 18.47 14.44 42.79
C ILE A 78 19.45 14.51 41.60
N GLU A 79 19.39 15.58 40.81
CA GLU A 79 20.20 15.74 39.59
C GLU A 79 21.60 16.34 39.85
N THR A 80 22.58 16.00 39.02
CA THR A 80 23.99 16.39 39.19
C THR A 80 24.33 17.73 38.53
N ARG A 81 25.38 18.41 39.00
CA ARG A 81 25.86 19.67 38.39
C ARG A 81 26.13 19.55 36.88
N ARG A 82 26.65 18.40 36.42
CA ARG A 82 26.85 18.11 35.00
C ARG A 82 25.53 18.17 34.21
N GLN A 83 24.46 17.58 34.74
CA GLN A 83 23.16 17.57 34.06
C GLN A 83 22.54 18.96 33.97
N TYR A 84 22.70 19.78 35.02
CA TYR A 84 22.32 21.19 34.99
C TYR A 84 23.11 21.97 33.94
N LEU A 85 24.43 21.78 33.88
CA LEU A 85 25.27 22.46 32.91
C LEU A 85 24.80 22.19 31.47
N VAL A 86 24.55 20.93 31.12
CA VAL A 86 24.06 20.54 29.79
C VAL A 86 22.73 21.18 29.47
N CYS A 87 21.76 21.14 30.39
CA CYS A 87 20.44 21.73 30.16
C CYS A 87 20.51 23.26 30.08
N SER A 88 21.39 23.91 30.85
CA SER A 88 21.61 25.36 30.79
C SER A 88 22.26 25.79 29.48
N VAL A 89 23.24 25.04 28.97
CA VAL A 89 23.82 25.29 27.64
C VAL A 89 22.75 25.15 26.56
N TRP A 90 21.91 24.13 26.65
CA TRP A 90 20.79 23.96 25.72
C TRP A 90 19.79 25.12 25.78
N LEU A 91 19.43 25.57 26.99
CA LEU A 91 18.56 26.72 27.17
C LEU A 91 19.16 27.99 26.54
N VAL A 92 20.46 28.23 26.71
CA VAL A 92 21.15 29.38 26.09
C VAL A 92 21.07 29.31 24.56
N TRP A 93 21.26 28.12 23.98
CA TRP A 93 21.07 27.92 22.54
C TRP A 93 19.65 28.25 22.09
N LEU A 94 18.63 27.71 22.77
CA LEU A 94 17.23 27.98 22.42
C LEU A 94 16.84 29.45 22.61
N LEU A 95 17.33 30.12 23.65
CA LEU A 95 17.15 31.56 23.84
C LEU A 95 17.85 32.37 22.73
N SER A 96 19.03 31.92 22.27
CA SER A 96 19.69 32.56 21.13
C SER A 96 18.87 32.43 19.85
N LEU A 97 18.21 31.29 19.60
CA LEU A 97 17.26 31.13 18.49
C LEU A 97 16.04 32.03 18.66
N CYS A 98 15.56 32.23 19.89
CA CYS A 98 14.42 33.12 20.16
C CYS A 98 14.73 34.58 19.80
N ILE A 99 15.97 35.02 20.01
CA ILE A 99 16.44 36.39 19.79
C ILE A 99 16.97 36.60 18.36
N TRP A 100 17.57 35.57 17.76
CA TRP A 100 18.25 35.65 16.48
C TRP A 100 17.32 36.17 15.39
N ASN A 101 17.69 37.32 14.82
CA ASN A 101 16.93 37.99 13.75
C ASN A 101 15.50 38.42 14.17
N SER A 102 15.27 38.64 15.47
CA SER A 102 14.02 39.24 15.99
C SER A 102 14.01 40.77 15.92
N GLY A 103 15.17 41.41 15.71
CA GLY A 103 15.30 42.87 15.73
C GLY A 103 14.78 43.46 17.05
N GLU A 104 14.14 44.62 16.96
CA GLU A 104 13.47 45.30 18.08
C GLU A 104 11.98 44.90 18.20
N ASP A 105 11.53 43.84 17.51
CA ASP A 105 10.12 43.48 17.45
C ASP A 105 9.66 42.64 18.65
N TYR A 106 8.93 43.29 19.57
CA TYR A 106 8.45 42.68 20.80
C TYR A 106 7.54 41.47 20.58
N LEU A 107 6.61 41.57 19.63
CA LEU A 107 5.65 40.49 19.37
C LEU A 107 6.34 39.32 18.67
N HIS A 108 7.36 39.58 17.87
CA HIS A 108 8.16 38.54 17.25
C HIS A 108 8.95 37.74 18.28
N LEU A 109 9.66 38.41 19.20
CA LEU A 109 10.34 37.73 20.31
C LEU A 109 9.36 36.90 21.14
N THR A 110 8.21 37.48 21.48
CA THR A 110 7.18 36.84 22.30
C THR A 110 6.65 35.56 21.64
N LYS A 111 6.32 35.62 20.34
CA LYS A 111 5.90 34.42 19.58
C LYS A 111 7.01 33.38 19.48
N SER A 112 8.25 33.83 19.30
CA SER A 112 9.43 32.97 19.17
C SER A 112 9.63 32.08 20.40
N LEU A 113 9.45 32.64 21.60
CA LEU A 113 9.51 31.88 22.85
C LEU A 113 8.48 30.73 22.88
N GLY A 114 7.26 30.97 22.40
CA GLY A 114 6.22 29.93 22.30
C GLY A 114 6.58 28.86 21.27
N HIS A 115 6.98 29.26 20.07
CA HIS A 115 7.38 28.35 18.97
C HIS A 115 8.53 27.44 19.40
N VAL A 116 9.61 28.03 19.92
CA VAL A 116 10.79 27.27 20.33
C VAL A 116 10.50 26.39 21.55
N ALA A 117 9.62 26.80 22.48
CA ALA A 117 9.25 25.96 23.62
C ALA A 117 8.44 24.72 23.20
N LEU A 118 7.38 24.91 22.40
CA LEU A 118 6.49 23.81 22.00
C LEU A 118 7.15 22.86 21.01
N SER A 119 8.12 23.32 20.21
CA SER A 119 8.89 22.43 19.33
C SER A 119 9.72 21.38 20.08
N GLN A 120 9.99 21.58 21.37
CA GLN A 120 10.68 20.61 22.24
C GLN A 120 9.75 19.53 22.79
N PHE A 121 8.43 19.70 22.67
CA PHE A 121 7.44 18.80 23.25
C PHE A 121 7.54 17.35 22.73
N PRO A 122 7.71 17.08 21.41
CA PRO A 122 7.89 15.72 20.90
C PRO A 122 9.04 14.98 21.59
N PHE A 123 10.20 15.62 21.69
CA PHE A 123 11.38 15.02 22.34
C PHE A 123 11.19 14.82 23.84
N GLN A 124 10.48 15.73 24.50
CA GLN A 124 10.12 15.60 25.91
C GLN A 124 9.29 14.33 26.15
N VAL A 125 8.36 14.01 25.25
CA VAL A 125 7.57 12.78 25.27
C VAL A 125 8.45 11.56 24.94
N LEU A 126 9.30 11.63 23.92
CA LEU A 126 10.19 10.52 23.53
C LEU A 126 11.25 10.14 24.57
N MET A 127 11.64 11.06 25.46
CA MET A 127 12.53 10.76 26.58
C MET A 127 11.83 9.97 27.70
N SER A 128 10.50 9.98 27.76
CA SER A 128 9.74 9.26 28.77
C SER A 128 9.64 7.75 28.45
N PRO A 129 9.52 6.86 29.46
CA PRO A 129 9.41 5.41 29.24
C PRO A 129 8.24 5.03 28.31
N PRO A 130 8.35 3.92 27.54
CA PRO A 130 7.37 3.55 26.54
C PRO A 130 6.03 3.19 27.18
N LEU A 131 5.01 3.90 26.71
CA LEU A 131 3.59 3.78 27.01
C LEU A 131 3.23 3.73 28.51
N TYR A 132 2.67 4.86 28.94
CA TYR A 132 2.07 5.22 30.24
C TYR A 132 1.01 4.25 30.81
N LEU A 133 0.77 3.10 30.16
CA LEU A 133 -0.20 2.07 30.52
C LEU A 133 0.45 0.75 30.98
N THR A 134 1.78 0.60 30.89
CA THR A 134 2.48 -0.61 31.35
C THR A 134 3.16 -0.43 32.70
N SER A 135 3.07 -1.44 33.56
CA SER A 135 3.41 -1.35 34.99
C SER A 135 4.92 -1.42 35.32
N LYS A 136 5.83 -1.28 34.34
CA LYS A 136 7.28 -1.47 34.55
C LYS A 136 8.06 -0.15 34.39
N PRO A 137 8.42 0.55 35.48
CA PRO A 137 9.09 1.86 35.45
C PRO A 137 10.55 1.85 34.95
N ALA A 138 11.05 0.73 34.42
CA ALA A 138 12.41 0.54 33.94
C ALA A 138 12.50 0.28 32.42
N SER A 139 11.38 0.31 31.70
CA SER A 139 11.39 0.11 30.24
C SER A 139 12.13 1.25 29.54
N PRO A 140 13.01 0.96 28.57
CA PRO A 140 13.80 1.98 27.87
C PRO A 140 12.92 2.81 26.92
N SER A 141 13.02 4.14 27.01
CA SER A 141 12.39 5.07 26.09
C SER A 141 13.04 5.01 24.70
N LEU A 142 12.39 5.57 23.68
CA LEU A 142 12.95 5.63 22.34
C LEU A 142 14.32 6.32 22.35
N ILE A 143 14.46 7.42 23.11
CA ILE A 143 15.74 8.11 23.28
C ILE A 143 16.77 7.23 23.99
N SER A 144 16.37 6.45 24.99
CA SER A 144 17.26 5.48 25.65
C SER A 144 17.78 4.42 24.70
N VAL A 145 16.91 3.90 23.81
CA VAL A 145 17.30 2.93 22.78
C VAL A 145 18.24 3.57 21.75
N LEU A 146 17.88 4.73 21.20
CA LEU A 146 18.65 5.41 20.15
C LEU A 146 20.04 5.82 20.65
N THR A 147 20.13 6.38 21.86
CA THR A 147 21.42 6.84 22.42
C THR A 147 22.21 5.73 23.12
N ALA A 148 21.60 4.55 23.34
CA ALA A 148 22.12 3.49 24.21
C ALA A 148 22.43 3.96 25.65
N ILE A 149 21.86 5.09 26.09
CA ILE A 149 21.99 5.60 27.45
C ILE A 149 20.90 4.94 28.32
N PRO A 150 21.24 4.41 29.52
CA PRO A 150 20.26 3.82 30.41
C PRO A 150 19.12 4.77 30.78
N GLN A 151 17.88 4.25 30.82
CA GLN A 151 16.68 5.04 31.15
C GLN A 151 16.79 5.88 32.45
N PRO A 152 17.40 5.40 33.56
CA PRO A 152 17.56 6.22 34.76
C PRO A 152 18.33 7.52 34.52
N THR A 153 19.29 7.51 33.59
CA THR A 153 20.05 8.69 33.19
C THR A 153 19.18 9.63 32.35
N ILE A 154 18.44 9.10 31.38
CA ILE A 154 17.50 9.89 30.54
C ILE A 154 16.39 10.54 31.38
N ASN A 155 15.88 9.85 32.41
CA ASN A 155 14.86 10.39 33.31
C ASN A 155 15.30 11.68 34.02
N ALA A 156 16.59 11.85 34.32
CA ALA A 156 17.10 13.09 34.90
C ALA A 156 17.06 14.25 33.91
N TYR A 157 17.41 14.00 32.65
CA TYR A 157 17.31 14.99 31.58
C TYR A 157 15.86 15.33 31.26
N HIS A 158 14.94 14.35 31.16
CA HIS A 158 13.51 14.60 30.99
C HIS A 158 12.97 15.57 32.06
N ARG A 159 13.28 15.35 33.35
CA ARG A 159 12.84 16.25 34.43
C ARG A 159 13.45 17.64 34.33
N LEU A 160 14.74 17.74 33.99
CA LEU A 160 15.42 19.03 33.87
C LEU A 160 14.97 19.82 32.65
N PHE A 161 14.76 19.17 31.49
CA PHE A 161 14.25 19.80 30.28
C PHE A 161 12.86 20.40 30.48
N GLY A 162 11.93 19.63 31.05
CA GLY A 162 10.60 20.15 31.36
C GLY A 162 10.64 21.37 32.28
N ARG A 163 11.52 21.36 33.29
CA ARG A 163 11.60 22.42 34.33
C ARG A 163 12.43 23.64 33.94
N LEU A 164 13.56 23.45 33.26
CA LEU A 164 14.53 24.51 32.96
C LEU A 164 14.41 25.04 31.54
N VAL A 165 13.80 24.27 30.63
CA VAL A 165 13.69 24.65 29.22
C VAL A 165 12.25 25.00 28.86
N ILE A 166 11.35 24.01 28.87
CA ILE A 166 9.99 24.19 28.36
C ILE A 166 9.19 25.18 29.23
N ALA A 167 9.17 24.96 30.55
CA ALA A 167 8.36 25.80 31.44
C ALA A 167 8.79 27.29 31.42
N PRO A 168 10.07 27.66 31.59
CA PRO A 168 10.48 29.07 31.57
C PRO A 168 10.20 29.78 30.25
N LEU A 169 10.36 29.10 29.11
CA LEU A 169 10.07 29.69 27.80
C LEU A 169 8.56 29.94 27.61
N LEU A 170 7.71 28.99 28.02
CA LEU A 170 6.25 29.16 27.99
C LEU A 170 5.76 30.25 28.95
N PHE A 171 6.33 30.35 30.15
CA PHE A 171 6.03 31.44 31.08
C PHE A 171 6.49 32.79 30.51
N GLY A 172 7.68 32.85 29.90
CA GLY A 172 8.17 34.06 29.24
C GLY A 172 7.23 34.50 28.10
N HIS A 173 6.79 33.55 27.27
CA HIS A 173 5.78 33.79 26.24
C HIS A 173 4.48 34.38 26.81
N ALA A 174 3.91 33.74 27.84
CA ALA A 174 2.67 34.21 28.47
C ALA A 174 2.82 35.60 29.09
N LEU A 175 3.88 35.83 29.88
CA LEU A 175 4.13 37.10 30.56
C LEU A 175 4.30 38.27 29.59
N LEU A 176 5.01 38.05 28.48
CA LEU A 176 5.21 39.10 27.48
C LEU A 176 3.91 39.36 26.69
N TYR A 177 3.13 38.32 26.36
CA TYR A 177 1.82 38.52 25.71
C TYR A 177 0.83 39.26 26.61
N ASP A 178 0.74 38.88 27.88
CA ASP A 178 -0.13 39.55 28.86
C ASP A 178 0.29 41.00 29.08
N SER A 179 1.61 41.27 29.13
CA SER A 179 2.15 42.63 29.21
C SER A 179 1.77 43.47 27.99
N PHE A 180 1.84 42.91 26.79
CA PHE A 180 1.37 43.57 25.56
C PHE A 180 -0.13 43.86 25.60
N PHE A 181 -0.95 42.89 26.04
CA PHE A 181 -2.40 43.08 26.14
C PHE A 181 -2.80 44.11 27.20
N LEU A 182 -2.06 44.23 28.30
CA LEU A 182 -2.30 45.24 29.35
C LEU A 182 -1.94 46.66 28.91
N GLN A 183 -0.96 46.81 28.02
CA GLN A 183 -0.48 48.11 27.52
C GLN A 183 -1.18 48.58 26.24
N SER A 184 -1.95 47.71 25.58
CA SER A 184 -2.68 48.03 24.35
C SER A 184 -4.12 48.45 24.67
N SER A 185 -4.62 49.51 24.05
CA SER A 185 -6.01 49.95 24.21
C SER A 185 -6.98 49.12 23.36
N HIS A 186 -8.25 49.04 23.77
CA HIS A 186 -9.32 48.42 22.99
C HIS A 186 -10.58 49.29 22.98
N PRO A 187 -11.27 49.46 21.84
CA PRO A 187 -12.43 50.36 21.71
C PRO A 187 -13.52 50.12 22.76
N ASP A 188 -13.84 48.85 23.03
CA ASP A 188 -14.98 48.48 23.89
C ASP A 188 -14.61 48.11 25.35
N PHE A 189 -13.32 47.97 25.67
CA PHE A 189 -12.88 47.35 26.94
C PHE A 189 -11.80 48.15 27.69
N GLU A 190 -11.51 49.39 27.28
CA GLU A 190 -10.42 50.26 27.75
C GLU A 190 -9.00 49.69 27.50
N VAL A 191 -8.74 48.45 27.94
CA VAL A 191 -7.50 47.69 27.71
C VAL A 191 -7.79 46.37 26.97
N LEU A 192 -6.89 46.00 26.05
CA LEU A 192 -7.00 44.82 25.19
C LEU A 192 -7.04 43.51 25.99
N PHE A 193 -6.40 43.48 27.16
CA PHE A 193 -6.41 42.32 28.06
C PHE A 193 -7.82 41.86 28.44
N LEU A 194 -8.73 42.77 28.79
CA LEU A 194 -10.09 42.44 29.22
C LEU A 194 -10.93 41.82 28.10
N LYS A 195 -10.60 42.12 26.84
CA LYS A 195 -11.17 41.46 25.68
C LYS A 195 -10.55 40.09 25.48
N ARG A 196 -9.21 40.04 25.36
CA ARG A 196 -8.47 38.83 24.95
C ARG A 196 -8.61 37.68 25.94
N ILE A 197 -8.74 37.93 27.25
CA ILE A 197 -8.98 36.87 28.25
C ILE A 197 -10.30 36.11 28.03
N ARG A 198 -11.26 36.69 27.30
CA ARG A 198 -12.53 36.05 26.95
C ARG A 198 -12.47 35.25 25.64
N ASP A 199 -11.41 35.42 24.85
CA ASP A 199 -11.23 34.66 23.61
C ASP A 199 -10.76 33.24 23.92
N ALA A 200 -11.29 32.27 23.16
CA ALA A 200 -11.04 30.85 23.40
C ALA A 200 -9.56 30.48 23.27
N ASP A 201 -8.83 31.07 22.33
CA ASP A 201 -7.40 30.83 22.13
C ASP A 201 -6.60 31.20 23.38
N VAL A 202 -6.86 32.36 23.98
CA VAL A 202 -6.18 32.80 25.23
C VAL A 202 -6.56 31.93 26.42
N GLN A 203 -7.82 31.49 26.51
CA GLN A 203 -8.26 30.57 27.58
C GLN A 203 -7.54 29.22 27.51
N TRP A 204 -7.34 28.68 26.30
CA TRP A 204 -6.52 27.48 26.10
C TRP A 204 -5.05 27.74 26.46
N GLY A 205 -4.52 28.93 26.17
CA GLY A 205 -3.18 29.35 26.60
C GLY A 205 -3.03 29.36 28.13
N ILE A 206 -4.01 29.94 28.84
CA ILE A 206 -4.07 29.95 30.32
C ILE A 206 -4.13 28.53 30.87
N LEU A 207 -4.97 27.66 30.30
CA LEU A 207 -5.04 26.26 30.69
C LEU A 207 -3.70 25.55 30.49
N GLY A 208 -2.98 25.83 29.40
CA GLY A 208 -1.63 25.34 29.15
C GLY A 208 -0.63 25.78 30.21
N VAL A 209 -0.64 27.07 30.60
CA VAL A 209 0.21 27.61 31.67
C VAL A 209 -0.12 26.95 33.02
N ILE A 210 -1.39 26.75 33.34
CA ILE A 210 -1.82 26.06 34.57
C ILE A 210 -1.35 24.60 34.55
N ALA A 211 -1.48 23.90 33.42
CA ALA A 211 -1.07 22.52 33.25
C ALA A 211 0.45 22.37 33.41
N VAL A 212 1.27 23.17 32.72
CA VAL A 212 2.74 23.10 32.85
C VAL A 212 3.21 23.46 34.26
N THR A 213 2.58 24.44 34.91
CA THR A 213 2.84 24.78 36.32
C THR A 213 2.56 23.58 37.23
N SER A 214 1.42 22.92 37.02
CA SER A 214 1.00 21.76 37.79
C SER A 214 1.95 20.57 37.59
N VAL A 215 2.41 20.32 36.35
CA VAL A 215 3.41 19.29 36.04
C VAL A 215 4.72 19.56 36.79
N VAL A 216 5.22 20.79 36.80
CA VAL A 216 6.48 21.16 37.47
C VAL A 216 6.37 21.09 39.00
N LEU A 217 5.26 21.54 39.56
CA LEU A 217 5.02 21.50 41.01
C LEU A 217 4.81 20.08 41.53
N PHE A 218 4.06 19.25 40.80
CA PHE A 218 3.78 17.86 41.15
C PHE A 218 5.03 16.96 40.99
N ALA A 219 5.96 17.30 40.10
CA ALA A 219 7.21 16.56 39.86
C ALA A 219 8.30 16.70 40.94
N ARG A 220 8.14 17.54 41.98
CA ARG A 220 9.12 17.66 43.08
C ARG A 220 8.75 16.77 44.28
N PRO A 221 9.65 15.87 44.74
CA PRO A 221 9.54 15.24 46.06
C PRO A 221 10.00 16.17 47.21
N ALA A 222 10.50 17.36 46.91
CA ALA A 222 11.38 18.13 47.80
C ALA A 222 10.88 19.55 48.07
N VAL A 223 9.68 19.69 48.66
CA VAL A 223 9.38 20.60 49.77
C VAL A 223 8.21 19.92 50.49
N LYS A 224 8.34 19.59 51.78
CA LYS A 224 7.20 19.12 52.59
C LYS A 224 6.53 20.33 53.22
N PRO A 225 5.50 20.95 52.62
CA PRO A 225 4.71 21.90 53.37
C PRO A 225 3.94 21.13 54.44
N ARG A 226 4.00 21.59 55.70
CA ARG A 226 3.38 20.92 56.87
C ARG A 226 1.87 20.68 56.70
N TRP A 227 1.20 21.42 55.82
CA TRP A 227 -0.22 21.24 55.52
C TRP A 227 -0.51 20.01 54.64
N ALA A 228 0.43 19.54 53.81
CA ALA A 228 0.26 18.34 52.97
C ALA A 228 0.40 17.02 53.75
N LEU A 229 0.72 17.08 55.05
CA LEU A 229 0.70 15.92 55.94
C LEU A 229 -0.71 15.57 56.46
N SER A 230 -1.71 16.46 56.36
CA SER A 230 -3.07 16.16 56.87
C SER A 230 -3.95 15.37 55.90
N LEU A 231 -3.62 15.36 54.59
CA LEU A 231 -4.26 14.50 53.59
C LEU A 231 -3.72 13.05 53.58
N ARG A 232 -2.84 12.71 54.54
CA ARG A 232 -2.15 11.43 54.62
C ARG A 232 -2.82 10.48 55.63
N SER A 233 -4.11 10.23 55.45
CA SER A 233 -4.85 9.20 56.21
C SER A 233 -5.12 7.92 55.40
N GLY A 234 -4.46 7.72 54.24
CA GLY A 234 -4.57 6.49 53.46
C GLY A 234 -3.36 5.57 53.60
N SER A 235 -3.57 4.35 54.11
CA SER A 235 -2.61 3.25 54.27
C SER A 235 -2.13 2.62 52.93
N GLY A 236 -1.70 3.45 51.98
CA GLY A 236 -1.31 3.01 50.64
C GLY A 236 0.12 2.46 50.53
N SER A 237 0.25 1.26 49.96
CA SER A 237 1.54 0.66 49.52
C SER A 237 2.37 1.64 48.67
N ALA A 238 3.71 1.59 48.76
CA ALA A 238 4.61 2.44 47.98
C ALA A 238 4.35 2.36 46.46
N LYS A 239 3.90 1.18 45.98
CA LYS A 239 3.48 0.94 44.61
C LYS A 239 2.25 1.77 44.21
N MET A 240 1.26 1.88 45.11
CA MET A 240 0.03 2.66 44.86
C MET A 240 0.32 4.16 44.78
N ARG A 241 1.22 4.67 45.62
CA ARG A 241 1.67 6.07 45.56
C ARG A 241 2.41 6.39 44.27
N GLN A 242 3.23 5.47 43.77
CA GLN A 242 3.90 5.60 42.49
C GLN A 242 2.90 5.61 41.32
N GLN A 243 1.90 4.73 41.34
CA GLN A 243 0.86 4.67 40.31
C GLN A 243 0.01 5.95 40.25
N VAL A 244 -0.40 6.49 41.40
CA VAL A 244 -1.14 7.77 41.45
C VAL A 244 -0.29 8.92 40.91
N PHE A 245 0.99 8.97 41.27
CA PHE A 245 1.89 9.98 40.72
C PHE A 245 1.97 9.92 39.18
N TRP A 246 2.15 8.71 38.62
CA TRP A 246 2.19 8.51 37.17
C TRP A 246 0.88 8.92 36.49
N ALA A 247 -0.27 8.48 37.02
CA ALA A 247 -1.57 8.79 36.45
C ALA A 247 -1.84 10.30 36.40
N VAL A 248 -1.55 11.01 37.49
CA VAL A 248 -1.74 12.48 37.56
C VAL A 248 -0.76 13.20 36.65
N HIS A 249 0.52 12.81 36.64
CA HIS A 249 1.52 13.45 35.78
C HIS A 249 1.16 13.31 34.29
N VAL A 250 0.77 12.12 33.86
CA VAL A 250 0.39 11.86 32.46
C VAL A 250 -0.89 12.59 32.08
N GLY A 251 -1.90 12.59 32.96
CA GLY A 251 -3.13 13.35 32.74
C GLY A 251 -2.85 14.84 32.55
N LEU A 252 -1.96 15.42 33.35
CA LEU A 252 -1.57 16.83 33.22
C LEU A 252 -0.80 17.13 31.92
N VAL A 253 0.05 16.20 31.45
CA VAL A 253 0.75 16.34 30.17
C VAL A 253 -0.21 16.23 28.98
N LEU A 254 -1.22 15.36 29.05
CA LEU A 254 -2.28 15.28 28.03
C LEU A 254 -3.11 16.56 27.98
N ILE A 255 -3.48 17.12 29.14
CA ILE A 255 -4.18 18.41 29.22
C ILE A 255 -3.31 19.51 28.62
N LEU A 256 -2.01 19.55 28.92
CA LEU A 256 -1.06 20.49 28.32
C LEU A 256 -1.04 20.36 26.79
N GLY A 257 -1.00 19.13 26.27
CA GLY A 257 -1.00 18.88 24.82
C GLY A 257 -2.28 19.32 24.13
N ILE A 258 -3.45 19.02 24.71
CA ILE A 258 -4.76 19.45 24.19
C ILE A 258 -4.88 20.97 24.23
N ALA A 259 -4.42 21.59 25.33
CA ALA A 259 -4.43 23.03 25.48
C ALA A 259 -3.53 23.72 24.44
N ALA A 260 -2.32 23.20 24.21
CA ALA A 260 -1.41 23.72 23.18
C ALA A 260 -1.98 23.55 21.76
N TYR A 261 -2.57 22.39 21.44
CA TYR A 261 -3.21 22.11 20.15
C TYR A 261 -4.38 23.08 19.86
N SER A 262 -5.15 23.40 20.88
CA SER A 262 -6.34 24.26 20.79
C SER A 262 -6.02 25.75 20.90
N HIS A 263 -4.84 26.10 21.42
CA HIS A 263 -4.38 27.48 21.58
C HIS A 263 -4.00 28.12 20.24
N VAL A 264 -3.26 27.41 19.38
CA VAL A 264 -2.77 27.98 18.11
C VAL A 264 -2.46 26.92 17.05
N GLU A 265 -2.70 27.23 15.79
CA GLU A 265 -2.65 26.25 14.69
C GLU A 265 -1.27 25.65 14.46
N TRP A 266 -0.20 26.45 14.51
CA TRP A 266 1.16 25.95 14.28
C TRP A 266 1.61 24.96 15.38
N ALA A 267 1.06 25.07 16.60
CA ALA A 267 1.40 24.15 17.68
C ALA A 267 0.83 22.74 17.45
N ARG A 268 -0.18 22.60 16.58
CA ARG A 268 -0.83 21.31 16.28
C ARG A 268 0.17 20.30 15.73
N MET A 269 1.08 20.72 14.85
CA MET A 269 2.11 19.86 14.28
C MET A 269 2.98 19.22 15.36
N TYR A 270 3.51 20.03 16.30
CA TYR A 270 4.34 19.52 17.40
C TYR A 270 3.56 18.62 18.38
N MET A 271 2.26 18.86 18.59
CA MET A 271 1.44 17.98 19.43
C MET A 271 1.19 16.63 18.74
N ILE A 272 0.92 16.65 17.42
CA ILE A 272 0.75 15.44 16.61
C ILE A 272 2.06 14.64 16.56
N GLU A 273 3.21 15.28 16.33
CA GLU A 273 4.53 14.63 16.37
C GLU A 273 4.80 13.95 17.71
N GLY A 274 4.47 14.61 18.82
CA GLY A 274 4.59 14.02 20.16
C GLY A 274 3.71 12.80 20.38
N LEU A 275 2.52 12.76 19.76
CA LEU A 275 1.59 11.62 19.83
C LEU A 275 2.01 10.48 18.90
N VAL A 276 2.39 10.78 17.66
CA VAL A 276 2.88 9.80 16.66
C VAL A 276 4.18 9.16 17.14
N GLY A 277 5.07 9.91 17.80
CA GLY A 277 6.30 9.38 18.40
C GLY A 277 6.07 8.33 19.51
N THR A 278 4.89 8.32 20.14
CA THR A 278 4.51 7.28 21.13
C THR A 278 3.79 6.07 20.53
N ASN A 279 3.28 6.21 19.30
CA ASN A 279 2.61 5.13 18.57
C ASN A 279 3.56 4.29 17.72
N SER A 280 4.87 4.60 17.72
CA SER A 280 5.93 3.70 17.25
C SER A 280 6.26 2.60 18.27
N GLN A 281 5.24 1.96 18.86
CA GLN A 281 5.33 0.51 18.89
C GLN A 281 4.97 0.10 17.47
N ARG A 282 5.96 -0.43 16.74
CA ARG A 282 5.66 -1.46 15.76
C ARG A 282 4.58 -2.33 16.42
N PRO A 283 3.37 -2.48 15.84
CA PRO A 283 2.69 -3.74 16.03
C PRO A 283 3.80 -4.77 15.84
N GLU A 284 3.92 -5.77 16.72
CA GLU A 284 4.53 -7.00 16.26
C GLU A 284 3.90 -7.21 14.89
N VAL A 285 4.71 -7.03 13.84
CA VAL A 285 4.31 -7.37 12.50
C VAL A 285 3.91 -8.80 12.73
N PRO A 286 2.60 -9.16 12.72
CA PRO A 286 2.27 -10.55 12.64
C PRO A 286 3.08 -10.95 11.43
N PRO A 287 4.01 -11.93 11.53
CA PRO A 287 4.82 -12.29 10.39
C PRO A 287 3.84 -12.35 9.24
N ASN A 288 4.20 -11.66 8.15
CA ASN A 288 3.35 -11.48 6.99
C ASN A 288 2.80 -12.83 6.48
N GLU A 289 3.27 -13.96 7.03
CA GLU A 289 2.62 -15.27 7.17
C GLU A 289 1.11 -15.31 7.01
N GLN A 290 0.25 -14.36 7.38
CA GLN A 290 -1.20 -14.51 7.10
C GLN A 290 -1.68 -13.93 5.75
N LEU A 291 -0.99 -12.93 5.19
CA LEU A 291 -1.17 -12.52 3.78
C LEU A 291 -0.25 -13.33 2.83
N ARG A 292 0.85 -13.86 3.38
CA ARG A 292 1.69 -14.91 2.82
C ARG A 292 1.15 -16.32 3.09
N GLN A 293 0.05 -16.51 3.84
CA GLN A 293 -0.45 -17.86 4.18
C GLN A 293 -1.11 -18.54 2.99
N GLN A 294 -1.32 -17.82 1.89
CA GLN A 294 -1.65 -18.43 0.60
C GLN A 294 -0.42 -18.80 -0.24
N SER A 295 0.80 -18.62 0.27
CA SER A 295 2.01 -19.03 -0.42
C SER A 295 3.19 -19.16 0.56
N THR A 296 3.16 -20.17 1.44
CA THR A 296 4.42 -20.82 1.85
C THR A 296 4.96 -21.56 0.64
N TYR A 297 5.51 -20.81 -0.30
CA TYR A 297 6.23 -21.36 -1.42
C TYR A 297 7.51 -21.99 -0.86
N HIS A 298 7.46 -23.30 -0.62
CA HIS A 298 8.67 -24.09 -0.47
C HIS A 298 9.24 -24.27 -1.86
N LYS A 299 10.48 -23.81 -2.05
CA LYS A 299 11.27 -24.08 -3.25
C LYS A 299 11.41 -25.60 -3.38
N ALA A 300 10.50 -26.23 -4.12
CA ALA A 300 10.56 -27.65 -4.39
C ALA A 300 11.87 -27.89 -5.14
N SER A 301 12.73 -28.76 -4.61
CA SER A 301 13.91 -29.17 -5.35
C SER A 301 13.46 -29.93 -6.59
N THR A 302 13.99 -29.56 -7.76
CA THR A 302 13.80 -30.37 -8.96
C THR A 302 14.21 -31.81 -8.67
N PRO A 303 13.35 -32.81 -8.91
CA PRO A 303 13.73 -34.20 -8.74
C PRO A 303 14.98 -34.54 -9.57
N ALA A 304 15.87 -35.36 -9.00
CA ALA A 304 17.11 -35.80 -9.65
C ALA A 304 16.85 -36.37 -11.05
N GLY A 305 17.67 -35.98 -12.02
CA GLY A 305 17.61 -36.44 -13.41
C GLY A 305 16.46 -35.89 -14.25
N LYS A 306 15.65 -34.97 -13.71
CA LYS A 306 14.45 -34.44 -14.36
C LYS A 306 14.62 -32.98 -14.78
N HIS A 307 14.07 -32.63 -15.94
CA HIS A 307 14.07 -31.26 -16.41
C HIS A 307 13.18 -30.38 -15.51
N PRO A 308 13.60 -29.15 -15.14
CA PRO A 308 12.81 -28.26 -14.28
C PRO A 308 11.39 -27.99 -14.79
N ILE A 309 11.20 -27.80 -16.11
CA ILE A 309 9.87 -27.60 -16.71
C ILE A 309 8.96 -28.82 -16.49
N ALA A 310 9.48 -30.03 -16.66
CA ALA A 310 8.70 -31.25 -16.44
C ALA A 310 8.35 -31.44 -14.95
N ALA A 311 9.22 -31.01 -14.04
CA ALA A 311 8.91 -31.01 -12.61
C ALA A 311 7.78 -30.02 -12.28
N LEU A 312 7.81 -28.81 -12.86
CA LEU A 312 6.76 -27.80 -12.69
C LEU A 312 5.42 -28.25 -13.25
N SER A 313 5.40 -28.86 -14.45
CA SER A 313 4.16 -29.36 -15.07
C SER A 313 3.51 -30.47 -14.25
N GLU A 314 4.28 -31.48 -13.82
CA GLU A 314 3.70 -32.56 -13.00
C GLU A 314 3.22 -32.09 -11.63
N ALA A 315 3.93 -31.16 -10.99
CA ALA A 315 3.48 -30.58 -9.73
C ALA A 315 2.17 -29.80 -9.92
N ALA A 316 2.06 -29.04 -11.01
CA ALA A 316 0.86 -28.28 -11.32
C ALA A 316 -0.33 -29.18 -11.69
N ASP A 317 -0.10 -30.30 -12.38
CA ASP A 317 -1.14 -31.30 -12.64
C ASP A 317 -1.70 -31.90 -11.34
N GLN A 318 -0.82 -32.24 -10.38
CA GLN A 318 -1.24 -32.77 -9.08
C GLN A 318 -2.07 -31.76 -8.28
N GLU A 319 -1.65 -30.49 -8.28
CA GLU A 319 -2.43 -29.41 -7.64
C GLU A 319 -3.78 -29.23 -8.34
N TRP A 320 -3.81 -29.32 -9.67
CA TRP A 320 -5.01 -29.16 -10.46
C TRP A 320 -6.05 -30.26 -10.21
N ASP A 321 -5.61 -31.52 -10.15
CA ASP A 321 -6.46 -32.65 -9.80
C ASP A 321 -7.08 -32.48 -8.39
N GLN A 322 -6.32 -31.94 -7.44
CA GLN A 322 -6.81 -31.63 -6.09
C GLN A 322 -7.85 -30.51 -6.12
N VAL A 323 -7.62 -29.45 -6.89
CA VAL A 323 -8.60 -28.37 -7.09
C VAL A 323 -9.89 -28.93 -7.69
N GLN A 324 -9.82 -29.75 -8.73
CA GLN A 324 -11.02 -30.28 -9.38
C GLN A 324 -11.79 -31.27 -8.49
N SER A 325 -11.09 -32.11 -7.74
CA SER A 325 -11.72 -33.15 -6.89
C SER A 325 -12.44 -32.58 -5.66
N ARG A 326 -11.99 -31.45 -5.11
CA ARG A 326 -12.57 -30.85 -3.90
C ARG A 326 -13.79 -29.95 -4.14
N GLN A 327 -14.18 -29.72 -5.40
CA GLN A 327 -15.28 -28.80 -5.74
C GLN A 327 -16.63 -29.27 -5.16
N SER A 328 -17.33 -28.34 -4.51
CA SER A 328 -18.65 -28.54 -3.92
C SER A 328 -19.68 -28.99 -4.95
N LYS A 329 -20.48 -30.01 -4.60
CA LYS A 329 -21.53 -30.58 -5.46
C LYS A 329 -22.95 -30.21 -5.02
N THR A 330 -23.10 -29.78 -3.77
CA THR A 330 -24.39 -29.39 -3.19
C THR A 330 -24.31 -27.99 -2.60
N LEU A 331 -25.47 -27.33 -2.49
CA LEU A 331 -25.56 -26.01 -1.86
C LEU A 331 -25.00 -26.02 -0.43
N SER A 332 -25.26 -27.08 0.33
CA SER A 332 -24.75 -27.21 1.69
C SER A 332 -23.22 -27.28 1.75
N GLN A 333 -22.59 -27.98 0.80
CA GLN A 333 -21.13 -28.03 0.70
C GLN A 333 -20.56 -26.65 0.34
N ALA A 334 -21.14 -25.98 -0.66
CA ALA A 334 -20.68 -24.65 -1.10
C ALA A 334 -20.79 -23.60 0.02
N VAL A 335 -21.86 -23.64 0.82
CA VAL A 335 -22.03 -22.76 1.98
C VAL A 335 -20.99 -23.05 3.07
N THR A 336 -20.72 -24.33 3.35
CA THR A 336 -19.70 -24.73 4.32
C THR A 336 -18.31 -24.30 3.87
N GLU A 337 -17.98 -24.52 2.59
CA GLU A 337 -16.68 -24.15 2.02
C GLU A 337 -16.50 -22.64 1.99
N TYR A 338 -17.53 -21.88 1.63
CA TYR A 338 -17.51 -20.41 1.72
C TYR A 338 -17.19 -19.93 3.14
N ARG A 339 -17.88 -20.48 4.15
CA ARG A 339 -17.64 -20.11 5.56
C ARG A 339 -16.23 -20.51 6.01
N ARG A 340 -15.74 -21.68 5.58
CA ARG A 340 -14.39 -22.15 5.88
C ARG A 340 -13.33 -21.22 5.30
N ARG A 341 -13.52 -20.74 4.06
CA ARG A 341 -12.58 -19.84 3.36
C ARG A 341 -12.58 -18.42 3.91
N TYR A 342 -13.77 -17.82 4.07
CA TYR A 342 -13.90 -16.38 4.29
C TYR A 342 -14.33 -16.00 5.71
N GLY A 343 -14.66 -16.98 6.56
CA GLY A 343 -15.06 -16.71 7.94
C GLY A 343 -16.40 -15.95 8.07
N MET A 344 -17.25 -16.02 7.05
CA MET A 344 -18.51 -15.29 7.01
C MET A 344 -19.62 -16.04 6.28
N HIS A 345 -20.87 -15.63 6.52
CA HIS A 345 -22.02 -16.14 5.77
C HIS A 345 -21.96 -15.66 4.31
N PRO A 346 -22.35 -16.49 3.33
CA PRO A 346 -22.49 -16.04 1.95
C PRO A 346 -23.51 -14.89 1.81
N PRO A 347 -23.45 -14.07 0.75
CA PRO A 347 -24.41 -12.97 0.55
C PRO A 347 -25.84 -13.50 0.34
N PRO A 348 -26.88 -12.66 0.52
CA PRO A 348 -28.24 -13.01 0.11
C PRO A 348 -28.29 -13.52 -1.33
N HIS A 349 -29.24 -14.43 -1.61
CA HIS A 349 -29.41 -15.10 -2.91
C HIS A 349 -28.24 -15.99 -3.37
N PHE A 350 -27.35 -16.40 -2.47
CA PHE A 350 -26.30 -17.37 -2.77
C PHE A 350 -26.86 -18.70 -3.31
N ASP A 351 -28.03 -19.13 -2.83
CA ASP A 351 -28.74 -20.30 -3.36
C ASP A 351 -29.17 -20.12 -4.82
N LYS A 352 -29.60 -18.92 -5.21
CA LYS A 352 -29.94 -18.60 -6.60
C LYS A 352 -28.70 -18.62 -7.48
N TRP A 353 -27.59 -18.02 -7.00
CA TRP A 353 -26.31 -18.11 -7.68
C TRP A 353 -25.83 -19.56 -7.85
N PHE A 354 -25.92 -20.38 -6.81
CA PHE A 354 -25.50 -21.78 -6.88
C PHE A 354 -26.33 -22.57 -7.91
N ARG A 355 -27.67 -22.41 -7.92
CA ARG A 355 -28.54 -23.02 -8.94
C ARG A 355 -28.20 -22.52 -10.35
N PHE A 356 -27.92 -21.22 -10.48
CA PHE A 356 -27.52 -20.61 -11.75
C PHE A 356 -26.21 -21.24 -12.25
N ALA A 357 -25.18 -21.31 -11.41
CA ALA A 357 -23.89 -21.96 -11.71
C ALA A 357 -24.06 -23.41 -12.14
N GLN A 358 -24.88 -24.19 -11.42
CA GLN A 358 -25.19 -25.58 -11.79
C GLN A 358 -25.91 -25.69 -13.13
N SER A 359 -26.90 -24.83 -13.39
CA SER A 359 -27.66 -24.83 -14.65
C SER A 359 -26.81 -24.49 -15.87
N LYS A 360 -25.73 -23.73 -15.66
CA LYS A 360 -24.73 -23.35 -16.67
C LYS A 360 -23.59 -24.36 -16.79
N GLY A 361 -23.56 -25.39 -15.94
CA GLY A 361 -22.54 -26.44 -15.95
C GLY A 361 -21.15 -25.92 -15.54
N VAL A 362 -21.07 -24.96 -14.62
CA VAL A 362 -19.78 -24.45 -14.13
C VAL A 362 -19.03 -25.53 -13.35
N HIS A 363 -17.75 -25.70 -13.65
CA HIS A 363 -16.90 -26.73 -13.04
C HIS A 363 -16.25 -26.31 -11.72
N LEU A 364 -15.89 -25.04 -11.57
CA LEU A 364 -15.23 -24.49 -10.38
C LEU A 364 -16.23 -23.68 -9.54
N ILE A 365 -16.83 -24.33 -8.55
CA ILE A 365 -17.86 -23.75 -7.68
C ILE A 365 -17.24 -22.97 -6.52
N ASP A 366 -16.03 -23.33 -6.08
CA ASP A 366 -15.45 -22.78 -4.86
C ASP A 366 -14.28 -21.81 -5.09
N GLU A 367 -13.83 -21.62 -6.35
CA GLU A 367 -12.65 -20.82 -6.68
C GLU A 367 -13.03 -19.38 -7.07
N TYR A 368 -13.21 -18.53 -6.05
CA TYR A 368 -13.63 -17.12 -6.16
C TYR A 368 -12.88 -16.18 -5.20
N ASP A 369 -11.70 -16.58 -4.70
CA ASP A 369 -10.94 -15.83 -3.70
C ASP A 369 -10.51 -14.45 -4.22
N THR A 370 -10.34 -14.29 -5.53
CA THR A 370 -10.06 -12.99 -6.19
C THR A 370 -11.15 -11.95 -5.89
N ILE A 371 -12.42 -12.37 -5.84
CA ILE A 371 -13.55 -11.51 -5.47
C ILE A 371 -13.40 -11.08 -4.01
N TYR A 372 -13.20 -12.05 -3.11
CA TYR A 372 -13.05 -11.77 -1.68
C TYR A 372 -11.91 -10.79 -1.41
N HIS A 373 -10.72 -11.06 -1.94
CA HIS A 373 -9.54 -10.23 -1.70
C HIS A 373 -9.67 -8.83 -2.31
N SER A 374 -10.28 -8.70 -3.48
CA SER A 374 -10.52 -7.38 -4.11
C SER A 374 -11.53 -6.54 -3.34
N LEU A 375 -12.53 -7.17 -2.73
CA LEU A 375 -13.59 -6.51 -1.97
C LEU A 375 -13.24 -6.31 -0.48
N LEU A 376 -12.24 -7.03 0.04
CA LEU A 376 -11.87 -7.01 1.45
C LEU A 376 -11.63 -5.59 2.01
N PRO A 377 -10.85 -4.69 1.38
CA PRO A 377 -10.63 -3.35 1.93
C PRO A 377 -11.91 -2.50 2.07
N PHE A 378 -12.93 -2.78 1.25
CA PHE A 378 -14.20 -2.02 1.26
C PHE A 378 -15.05 -2.32 2.50
N TRP A 379 -14.85 -3.46 3.15
CA TRP A 379 -15.53 -3.79 4.42
C TRP A 379 -15.21 -2.79 5.54
N ALA A 380 -14.06 -2.10 5.47
CA ALA A 380 -13.71 -1.06 6.44
C ALA A 380 -14.44 0.28 6.23
N LEU A 381 -15.02 0.51 5.04
CA LEU A 381 -15.77 1.73 4.74
C LEU A 381 -17.25 1.55 5.03
N LYS A 382 -17.97 2.61 5.42
CA LYS A 382 -19.44 2.56 5.53
C LYS A 382 -20.07 2.37 4.13
N PRO A 383 -21.20 1.65 4.02
CA PRO A 383 -21.92 1.50 2.75
C PRO A 383 -22.17 2.83 2.01
N GLU A 384 -22.66 3.85 2.73
CA GLU A 384 -22.88 5.21 2.21
C GLU A 384 -21.60 5.85 1.65
N THR A 385 -20.44 5.59 2.25
CA THR A 385 -19.15 6.11 1.75
C THR A 385 -18.78 5.48 0.41
N ILE A 386 -19.04 4.18 0.24
CA ILE A 386 -18.79 3.47 -1.03
C ILE A 386 -19.70 4.04 -2.12
N ARG A 387 -21.00 4.18 -1.84
CA ARG A 387 -21.98 4.79 -2.77
C ARG A 387 -21.63 6.23 -3.11
N GLY A 388 -21.22 7.04 -2.12
CA GLY A 388 -20.77 8.41 -2.34
C GLY A 388 -19.55 8.50 -3.26
N ARG A 389 -18.57 7.60 -3.11
CA ARG A 389 -17.40 7.49 -4.01
C ARG A 389 -17.79 7.03 -5.41
N ALA A 390 -18.73 6.09 -5.54
CA ALA A 390 -19.28 5.71 -6.85
C ALA A 390 -19.94 6.91 -7.55
N ARG A 391 -20.77 7.68 -6.84
CA ARG A 391 -21.40 8.90 -7.36
C ARG A 391 -20.38 9.94 -7.78
N GLU A 392 -19.34 10.21 -6.97
CA GLU A 392 -18.25 11.12 -7.33
C GLU A 392 -17.55 10.68 -8.62
N THR A 393 -17.33 9.38 -8.77
CA THR A 393 -16.62 8.84 -9.93
C THR A 393 -17.41 8.97 -11.21
N LEU A 394 -18.72 8.72 -11.16
CA LEU A 394 -19.63 8.80 -12.31
C LEU A 394 -20.07 10.23 -12.62
N GLY A 395 -20.27 11.06 -11.60
CA GLY A 395 -20.83 12.40 -11.72
C GLY A 395 -19.86 13.44 -12.26
N PHE A 396 -18.56 13.13 -12.26
CA PHE A 396 -17.53 13.93 -12.94
C PHE A 396 -17.06 13.17 -14.20
N ASP A 397 -16.56 13.90 -15.19
CA ASP A 397 -16.02 13.31 -16.43
C ASP A 397 -14.69 12.60 -16.16
N ASN A 398 -14.70 11.44 -15.49
CA ASN A 398 -13.51 10.63 -15.17
C ASN A 398 -13.24 9.50 -16.20
N SER A 399 -13.86 9.57 -17.39
CA SER A 399 -13.80 8.52 -18.42
C SER A 399 -14.26 7.15 -17.91
N MET A 400 -15.51 7.10 -17.41
CA MET A 400 -16.09 5.91 -16.79
C MET A 400 -17.39 5.52 -17.51
N ILE A 401 -17.75 4.24 -17.42
CA ILE A 401 -19.06 3.72 -17.83
C ILE A 401 -19.85 3.43 -16.55
N GLY A 402 -20.98 4.10 -16.38
CA GLY A 402 -21.91 3.89 -15.27
C GLY A 402 -23.02 2.92 -15.64
N VAL A 403 -23.31 1.95 -14.78
CA VAL A 403 -24.49 1.08 -14.88
C VAL A 403 -25.27 1.15 -13.57
N LEU A 404 -26.52 1.60 -13.64
CA LEU A 404 -27.40 1.72 -12.47
C LEU A 404 -28.40 0.56 -12.46
N ILE A 405 -28.47 -0.14 -11.33
CA ILE A 405 -29.43 -1.21 -11.10
C ILE A 405 -30.48 -0.71 -10.10
N ARG A 406 -31.76 -0.83 -10.47
CA ARG A 406 -32.90 -0.54 -9.59
C ARG A 406 -33.96 -1.62 -9.73
N ASN A 407 -34.53 -2.05 -8.59
CA ASN A 407 -35.59 -3.06 -8.52
C ASN A 407 -35.27 -4.31 -9.37
N GLY A 408 -34.02 -4.78 -9.31
CA GLY A 408 -33.59 -5.97 -10.04
C GLY A 408 -33.47 -5.80 -11.56
N THR A 409 -33.35 -4.58 -12.06
CA THR A 409 -33.19 -4.29 -13.50
C THR A 409 -32.13 -3.23 -13.73
N VAL A 410 -31.42 -3.30 -14.86
CA VAL A 410 -30.54 -2.21 -15.31
C VAL A 410 -31.42 -1.09 -15.85
N THR A 411 -31.48 0.04 -15.14
CA THR A 411 -32.33 1.19 -15.54
C THR A 411 -31.58 2.23 -16.37
N LEU A 412 -30.25 2.30 -16.21
CA LEU A 412 -29.41 3.24 -16.93
C LEU A 412 -28.03 2.62 -17.21
N ALA A 413 -27.51 2.87 -18.41
CA ALA A 413 -26.12 2.58 -18.75
C ALA A 413 -25.57 3.71 -19.65
N GLU A 414 -24.65 4.52 -19.12
CA GLU A 414 -24.12 5.73 -19.77
C GLU A 414 -22.62 5.90 -19.52
N GLY A 415 -22.01 6.93 -20.11
CA GLY A 415 -20.56 7.18 -20.02
C GLY A 415 -19.74 6.37 -21.04
N GLY A 416 -18.42 6.60 -21.05
CA GLY A 416 -17.51 6.15 -22.11
C GLY A 416 -17.70 6.89 -23.44
N THR A 417 -16.75 6.72 -24.35
CA THR A 417 -16.75 7.27 -25.71
C THR A 417 -17.71 6.50 -26.63
N GLU A 418 -17.96 7.03 -27.84
CA GLU A 418 -18.75 6.32 -28.85
C GLU A 418 -18.12 4.98 -29.25
N GLU A 419 -16.79 4.89 -29.29
CA GLU A 419 -16.05 3.65 -29.55
C GLU A 419 -16.26 2.61 -28.45
N GLN A 420 -16.56 3.04 -27.22
CA GLN A 420 -16.81 2.17 -26.06
C GLN A 420 -18.28 1.77 -25.92
N LYS A 421 -19.16 2.18 -26.85
CA LYS A 421 -20.58 1.81 -26.84
C LYS A 421 -20.79 0.29 -26.85
N TRP A 422 -19.91 -0.47 -27.54
CA TRP A 422 -19.97 -1.93 -27.53
C TRP A 422 -19.66 -2.50 -26.14
N GLN A 423 -18.69 -1.93 -25.41
CA GLN A 423 -18.30 -2.38 -24.06
C GLN A 423 -19.47 -2.16 -23.12
N ARG A 424 -20.08 -0.97 -23.16
CA ARG A 424 -21.28 -0.63 -22.40
C ARG A 424 -22.43 -1.61 -22.67
N GLY A 425 -22.71 -1.89 -23.94
CA GLY A 425 -23.74 -2.86 -24.34
C GLY A 425 -23.45 -4.29 -23.86
N ALA A 426 -22.21 -4.75 -24.00
CA ALA A 426 -21.80 -6.07 -23.54
C ALA A 426 -21.89 -6.21 -22.02
N THR A 427 -21.45 -5.22 -21.25
CA THR A 427 -21.57 -5.21 -19.78
C THR A 427 -23.03 -5.31 -19.32
N VAL A 428 -23.95 -4.56 -19.96
CA VAL A 428 -25.39 -4.67 -19.65
C VAL A 428 -25.91 -6.07 -19.95
N GLN A 429 -25.50 -6.65 -21.08
CA GLN A 429 -25.92 -7.99 -21.48
C GLN A 429 -25.43 -9.06 -20.50
N MET A 430 -24.19 -8.94 -20.00
CA MET A 430 -23.63 -9.84 -18.99
C MET A 430 -24.42 -9.84 -17.67
N ILE A 431 -25.08 -8.73 -17.30
CA ILE A 431 -25.83 -8.61 -16.03
C ILE A 431 -27.27 -9.09 -16.17
N LYS A 432 -27.83 -9.01 -17.39
CA LYS A 432 -29.26 -9.15 -17.66
C LYS A 432 -29.89 -10.43 -17.12
N SER A 433 -29.18 -11.56 -17.17
CA SER A 433 -29.72 -12.87 -16.79
C SER A 433 -29.92 -13.06 -15.29
N PHE A 434 -29.29 -12.23 -14.45
CA PHE A 434 -29.35 -12.35 -12.99
C PHE A 434 -29.64 -11.03 -12.26
N ALA A 435 -29.93 -9.95 -13.00
CA ALA A 435 -30.20 -8.62 -12.44
C ALA A 435 -31.29 -8.65 -11.35
N GLU A 436 -32.32 -9.47 -11.50
CA GLU A 436 -33.43 -9.63 -10.54
C GLU A 436 -32.98 -10.11 -9.15
N CYS A 437 -31.79 -10.69 -9.06
CA CYS A 437 -31.21 -11.17 -7.81
C CYS A 437 -30.37 -10.10 -7.09
N LEU A 438 -30.13 -8.94 -7.71
CA LEU A 438 -29.25 -7.90 -7.18
C LEU A 438 -30.03 -6.80 -6.45
N PRO A 439 -29.44 -6.16 -5.41
CA PRO A 439 -30.00 -4.97 -4.80
C PRO A 439 -29.80 -3.73 -5.68
N ASP A 440 -30.39 -2.62 -5.26
CA ASP A 440 -30.15 -1.31 -5.89
C ASP A 440 -28.70 -0.86 -5.67
N MET A 441 -27.98 -0.58 -6.76
CA MET A 441 -26.57 -0.21 -6.72
C MET A 441 -26.15 0.60 -7.95
N ASP A 442 -25.04 1.33 -7.81
CA ASP A 442 -24.38 2.07 -8.89
C ASP A 442 -23.02 1.42 -9.16
N LEU A 443 -22.81 0.97 -10.39
CA LEU A 443 -21.59 0.28 -10.81
C LEU A 443 -20.74 1.20 -11.69
N VAL A 444 -19.44 1.24 -11.41
CA VAL A 444 -18.48 2.14 -12.06
C VAL A 444 -17.44 1.32 -12.81
N PHE A 445 -17.57 1.23 -14.13
CA PHE A 445 -16.62 0.50 -14.96
C PHE A 445 -15.59 1.45 -15.56
N ASN A 446 -14.31 1.11 -15.39
CA ASN A 446 -13.21 1.79 -16.06
C ASN A 446 -13.35 1.64 -17.58
N ALA A 447 -13.27 2.76 -18.29
CA ALA A 447 -13.31 2.77 -19.75
C ALA A 447 -11.90 2.66 -20.37
N HIS A 448 -10.84 2.94 -19.61
CA HIS A 448 -9.46 2.82 -20.08
C HIS A 448 -8.88 1.41 -19.89
N ASP A 449 -7.77 1.15 -20.57
CA ASP A 449 -6.98 -0.08 -20.38
C ASP A 449 -6.29 -0.04 -19.01
N GLU A 450 -5.71 1.12 -18.66
CA GLU A 450 -4.92 1.31 -17.45
C GLU A 450 -5.78 1.32 -16.15
N PRO A 451 -5.33 0.66 -15.06
CA PRO A 451 -6.05 0.63 -13.77
C PRO A 451 -6.05 1.99 -13.06
N ARG A 452 -6.95 2.17 -12.07
CA ARG A 452 -7.40 3.50 -11.62
C ARG A 452 -7.22 3.78 -10.14
N VAL A 453 -7.08 2.78 -9.28
CA VAL A 453 -7.16 2.95 -7.82
C VAL A 453 -5.85 2.51 -7.15
N ILE A 454 -5.16 3.45 -6.48
CA ILE A 454 -3.89 3.18 -5.78
C ILE A 454 -3.99 3.70 -4.35
N VAL A 455 -4.17 2.82 -3.37
CA VAL A 455 -4.24 3.17 -1.95
C VAL A 455 -2.85 3.02 -1.33
N PRO A 456 -2.26 4.06 -0.71
CA PRO A 456 -0.98 3.93 -0.01
C PRO A 456 -0.96 2.78 0.99
N SER A 457 0.17 2.08 1.11
CA SER A 457 0.29 0.83 1.87
C SER A 457 -0.20 0.94 3.31
N GLU A 458 0.06 2.07 3.98
CA GLU A 458 -0.31 2.31 5.37
C GLU A 458 -1.83 2.36 5.53
N ASP A 459 -2.52 3.05 4.60
CA ASP A 459 -3.97 3.15 4.60
C ASP A 459 -4.63 1.87 4.12
N LEU A 460 -4.06 1.20 3.10
CA LEU A 460 -4.53 -0.10 2.64
C LEU A 460 -4.46 -1.14 3.77
N GLN A 461 -3.36 -1.17 4.53
CA GLN A 461 -3.23 -2.06 5.68
C GLN A 461 -4.27 -1.75 6.74
N ARG A 462 -4.50 -0.48 7.07
CA ARG A 462 -5.56 -0.07 8.02
C ARG A 462 -6.94 -0.53 7.57
N LEU A 463 -7.27 -0.39 6.28
CA LEU A 463 -8.53 -0.85 5.70
C LEU A 463 -8.66 -2.38 5.81
N VAL A 464 -7.62 -3.12 5.43
CA VAL A 464 -7.62 -4.59 5.50
C VAL A 464 -7.72 -5.09 6.94
N THR A 465 -6.97 -4.49 7.88
CA THR A 465 -7.03 -4.83 9.31
C THR A 465 -8.42 -4.55 9.87
N ALA A 466 -8.98 -3.37 9.64
CA ALA A 466 -10.32 -3.03 10.10
C ALA A 466 -11.40 -3.96 9.51
N ALA A 467 -11.24 -4.39 8.26
CA ALA A 467 -12.11 -5.38 7.64
C ALA A 467 -12.05 -6.75 8.34
N ARG A 468 -10.83 -7.28 8.54
CA ARG A 468 -10.61 -8.63 9.09
C ARG A 468 -10.86 -8.75 10.58
N GLU A 469 -10.48 -7.74 11.35
CA GLU A 469 -10.52 -7.81 12.83
C GLU A 469 -11.84 -7.28 13.41
N HIS A 470 -12.59 -6.47 12.65
CA HIS A 470 -13.82 -5.84 13.13
C HIS A 470 -14.99 -6.11 12.18
N ALA A 471 -14.98 -5.55 10.97
CA ALA A 471 -16.18 -5.47 10.14
C ALA A 471 -16.74 -6.85 9.73
N ILE A 472 -15.88 -7.79 9.32
CA ILE A 472 -16.30 -9.16 8.94
C ILE A 472 -16.71 -9.97 10.18
N PRO A 473 -15.89 -10.07 11.25
CA PRO A 473 -16.31 -10.75 12.47
C PRO A 473 -17.64 -10.25 13.02
N ASP A 474 -17.84 -8.93 13.09
CA ASP A 474 -19.08 -8.32 13.59
C ASP A 474 -20.29 -8.71 12.73
N ALA A 475 -20.12 -8.76 11.40
CA ALA A 475 -21.16 -9.20 10.48
C ALA A 475 -21.45 -10.72 10.56
N SER A 476 -20.47 -11.51 11.01
CA SER A 476 -20.56 -12.96 11.17
C SER A 476 -21.15 -13.39 12.52
N LEU A 477 -21.32 -12.48 13.50
CA LEU A 477 -21.94 -12.78 14.79
C LEU A 477 -23.45 -13.09 14.70
N SER A 478 -24.09 -12.78 13.57
CA SER A 478 -25.50 -13.06 13.37
C SER A 478 -25.73 -14.55 13.09
N GLU A 479 -26.23 -15.29 14.08
CA GLU A 479 -26.54 -16.73 13.93
C GLU A 479 -27.59 -17.01 12.85
N THR A 480 -28.53 -16.08 12.63
CA THR A 480 -29.59 -16.15 11.62
C THR A 480 -29.57 -14.90 10.73
N PRO A 481 -28.67 -14.84 9.73
CA PRO A 481 -28.58 -13.69 8.85
C PRO A 481 -29.84 -13.55 7.97
N LYS A 482 -30.18 -12.32 7.59
CA LYS A 482 -31.31 -12.02 6.72
C LYS A 482 -30.94 -12.33 5.26
N ASN A 483 -31.60 -13.33 4.68
CA ASN A 483 -31.47 -13.68 3.26
C ASN A 483 -32.41 -12.83 2.37
N ALA A 484 -32.28 -11.50 2.45
CA ALA A 484 -33.00 -10.56 1.60
C ALA A 484 -32.32 -9.20 1.63
N TRP A 485 -32.36 -8.48 0.51
CA TRP A 485 -31.82 -7.12 0.41
C TRP A 485 -32.63 -6.11 1.23
N SER A 486 -32.00 -5.00 1.58
CA SER A 486 -32.70 -3.83 2.12
C SER A 486 -33.45 -3.09 1.02
N ASP A 487 -34.35 -2.19 1.43
CA ASP A 487 -34.94 -1.22 0.51
C ASP A 487 -33.85 -0.30 -0.07
N ARG A 488 -34.17 0.37 -1.20
CA ARG A 488 -33.24 1.30 -1.84
C ARG A 488 -32.71 2.34 -0.83
N PRO A 489 -31.37 2.49 -0.71
CA PRO A 489 -30.78 3.54 0.12
C PRO A 489 -31.28 4.93 -0.27
N SER A 490 -31.49 5.81 0.71
CA SER A 490 -32.07 7.15 0.49
C SER A 490 -31.20 8.06 -0.37
N ASP A 491 -29.90 7.77 -0.43
CA ASP A 491 -28.92 8.48 -1.22
C ASP A 491 -28.81 7.96 -2.67
N LEU A 492 -29.50 6.88 -3.04
CA LEU A 492 -29.63 6.48 -4.44
C LEU A 492 -30.86 7.11 -5.08
N ASN A 493 -30.68 7.70 -6.26
CA ASN A 493 -31.78 8.22 -7.07
C ASN A 493 -32.61 7.07 -7.69
N LYS A 494 -33.66 7.40 -8.44
CA LYS A 494 -34.55 6.40 -9.05
C LYS A 494 -33.95 5.65 -10.26
N GLY A 495 -32.67 5.87 -10.56
CA GLY A 495 -31.93 5.22 -11.63
C GLY A 495 -32.19 5.81 -13.02
N ASP A 496 -32.65 7.06 -13.10
CA ASP A 496 -32.99 7.76 -14.35
C ASP A 496 -31.90 8.71 -14.84
N ARG A 497 -30.86 8.94 -14.03
CA ARG A 497 -29.71 9.78 -14.39
C ARG A 497 -28.51 9.50 -13.50
N ILE A 498 -27.34 9.90 -13.97
CA ILE A 498 -26.15 10.08 -13.14
C ILE A 498 -26.16 11.53 -12.62
N ASP A 499 -26.10 11.70 -11.30
CA ASP A 499 -26.09 13.04 -10.71
C ASP A 499 -24.71 13.70 -10.90
N GLU A 500 -24.70 14.92 -11.44
CA GLU A 500 -23.47 15.68 -11.72
C GLU A 500 -22.72 16.04 -10.42
N VAL A 501 -21.40 15.90 -10.46
CA VAL A 501 -20.48 16.27 -9.38
C VAL A 501 -19.43 17.24 -9.95
N ARG A 502 -19.16 18.33 -9.24
CA ARG A 502 -18.32 19.44 -9.73
C ARG A 502 -16.82 19.27 -9.47
N THR A 503 -16.44 18.25 -8.72
CA THR A 503 -15.06 18.01 -8.28
C THR A 503 -14.71 16.53 -8.41
N THR A 504 -13.42 16.24 -8.62
CA THR A 504 -12.90 14.87 -8.65
C THR A 504 -11.60 14.78 -7.86
N ARG A 505 -11.34 13.60 -7.28
CA ARG A 505 -10.05 13.24 -6.69
C ARG A 505 -9.12 12.47 -7.64
N PHE A 506 -9.57 12.21 -8.86
CA PHE A 506 -8.73 11.60 -9.89
C PHE A 506 -7.72 12.61 -10.42
N SER A 507 -6.46 12.21 -10.46
CA SER A 507 -5.36 12.99 -11.00
C SER A 507 -4.93 12.43 -12.35
N ARG A 508 -4.63 13.28 -13.35
CA ARG A 508 -4.30 12.88 -14.73
C ARG A 508 -2.84 13.18 -15.08
N PHE A 509 -2.09 12.17 -15.49
CA PHE A 509 -0.65 12.26 -15.81
C PHE A 509 -0.23 11.38 -17.00
N SER A 510 -0.93 11.47 -18.13
CA SER A 510 -0.59 10.70 -19.34
C SER A 510 0.87 10.91 -19.79
N HIS A 511 1.48 9.83 -20.30
CA HIS A 511 2.87 9.81 -20.79
C HIS A 511 3.94 10.20 -19.74
N GLN A 512 3.67 10.00 -18.45
CA GLN A 512 4.63 10.21 -17.36
C GLN A 512 4.95 8.90 -16.64
N SER A 513 6.07 8.87 -15.91
CA SER A 513 6.41 7.70 -15.10
C SER A 513 5.41 7.52 -13.97
N THR A 514 4.95 6.27 -13.83
CA THR A 514 3.95 5.88 -12.85
C THR A 514 4.55 5.07 -11.71
N TRP A 515 5.86 4.80 -11.72
CA TRP A 515 6.51 3.89 -10.78
C TRP A 515 6.38 4.34 -9.33
N SER A 516 6.59 5.63 -9.04
CA SER A 516 6.48 6.20 -7.69
C SER A 516 5.07 6.05 -7.11
N TYR A 517 4.04 6.21 -7.93
CA TYR A 517 2.64 6.02 -7.57
C TYR A 517 2.31 4.53 -7.43
N SER A 518 2.64 3.74 -8.45
CA SER A 518 2.32 2.31 -8.52
C SER A 518 2.94 1.51 -7.37
N ARG A 519 4.14 1.86 -6.91
CA ARG A 519 4.78 1.18 -5.77
C ARG A 519 4.22 1.60 -4.40
N SER A 520 3.39 2.64 -4.32
CA SER A 520 2.97 3.22 -3.04
C SER A 520 2.07 2.30 -2.20
N SER A 521 1.34 1.38 -2.84
CA SER A 521 0.55 0.35 -2.17
C SER A 521 1.38 -0.85 -1.68
N CYS A 522 2.64 -0.95 -2.08
CA CYS A 522 3.52 -2.03 -1.63
C CYS A 522 3.98 -1.82 -0.18
N PRO A 523 4.10 -2.90 0.62
CA PRO A 523 4.61 -2.85 1.98
C PRO A 523 5.96 -2.14 2.10
N VAL A 524 6.15 -1.36 3.16
CA VAL A 524 7.37 -0.55 3.37
C VAL A 524 8.68 -1.38 3.43
N ASP A 525 8.58 -2.66 3.75
CA ASP A 525 9.68 -3.64 3.81
C ASP A 525 9.89 -4.42 2.50
N SER A 526 9.07 -4.17 1.47
CA SER A 526 9.23 -4.81 0.17
C SER A 526 10.44 -4.28 -0.60
N PRO A 527 11.06 -5.10 -1.47
CA PRO A 527 12.18 -4.69 -2.31
C PRO A 527 11.93 -3.38 -3.08
N VAL A 528 10.71 -3.19 -3.61
CA VAL A 528 10.38 -1.97 -4.37
C VAL A 528 10.29 -0.73 -3.51
N ARG A 529 10.18 -0.85 -2.19
CA ARG A 529 10.17 0.28 -1.24
C ARG A 529 11.56 0.59 -0.69
N SER A 530 12.60 -0.07 -1.20
CA SER A 530 13.99 0.28 -0.87
C SER A 530 14.28 1.77 -1.11
N LEU A 531 15.13 2.32 -0.25
CA LEU A 531 15.70 3.66 -0.39
C LEU A 531 16.95 3.65 -1.27
N ASP A 532 17.54 2.47 -1.51
CA ASP A 532 18.56 2.29 -2.53
C ASP A 532 17.91 2.44 -3.91
N GLU A 533 18.61 3.07 -4.85
CA GLU A 533 18.05 3.35 -6.18
C GLU A 533 17.97 2.09 -7.07
N GLU A 534 18.86 1.11 -6.86
CA GLU A 534 18.94 -0.13 -7.64
C GLU A 534 18.87 -1.39 -6.76
N PRO A 535 17.74 -1.61 -6.06
CA PRO A 535 17.53 -2.83 -5.29
C PRO A 535 17.33 -4.04 -6.21
N LEU A 536 17.77 -5.21 -5.77
CA LEU A 536 17.61 -6.45 -6.50
C LEU A 536 16.16 -6.95 -6.47
N ASP A 537 15.76 -7.63 -7.55
CA ASP A 537 14.51 -8.39 -7.60
C ASP A 537 14.54 -9.57 -6.63
N ASN A 538 13.40 -9.84 -5.99
CA ASN A 538 13.21 -11.01 -5.12
C ASN A 538 12.81 -12.24 -5.96
N ILE A 539 13.70 -12.65 -6.86
CA ILE A 539 13.46 -13.71 -7.86
C ILE A 539 13.14 -15.05 -7.18
N ASP A 540 13.80 -15.36 -6.07
CA ASP A 540 13.58 -16.60 -5.30
C ASP A 540 12.14 -16.78 -4.80
N SER A 541 11.36 -15.69 -4.72
CA SER A 541 9.95 -15.77 -4.31
C SER A 541 9.03 -16.36 -5.39
N TYR A 542 9.45 -16.35 -6.66
CA TYR A 542 8.59 -16.75 -7.77
C TYR A 542 9.21 -17.66 -8.82
N ALA A 543 10.54 -17.80 -8.86
CA ALA A 543 11.23 -18.58 -9.89
C ALA A 543 12.12 -19.68 -9.30
N GLN A 544 12.41 -20.70 -10.12
CA GLN A 544 13.30 -21.82 -9.84
C GLN A 544 14.33 -22.01 -10.95
N SER A 545 15.38 -22.79 -10.65
CA SER A 545 16.53 -23.05 -11.53
C SER A 545 17.37 -21.81 -11.87
N GLU A 546 18.53 -22.02 -12.49
CA GLU A 546 19.42 -20.93 -12.96
C GLU A 546 18.74 -20.07 -14.04
N LEU A 547 17.89 -20.66 -14.89
CA LEU A 547 17.17 -19.95 -15.96
C LEU A 547 15.91 -19.23 -15.47
N GLY A 548 15.52 -19.44 -14.21
CA GLY A 548 14.44 -18.70 -13.56
C GLY A 548 13.04 -19.04 -14.04
N PHE A 549 12.72 -20.31 -14.32
CA PHE A 549 11.34 -20.73 -14.64
C PHE A 549 10.37 -20.35 -13.54
N ILE A 550 9.25 -19.71 -13.90
CA ILE A 550 8.26 -19.21 -12.93
C ILE A 550 7.52 -20.38 -12.30
N ALA A 551 7.64 -20.51 -10.98
CA ALA A 551 6.91 -21.51 -10.19
C ALA A 551 5.74 -20.91 -9.40
N ASN A 552 5.70 -19.59 -9.21
CA ASN A 552 4.61 -18.89 -8.51
C ASN A 552 4.22 -17.61 -9.26
N THR A 553 3.16 -17.69 -10.06
CA THR A 553 2.67 -16.57 -10.88
C THR A 553 2.06 -15.44 -10.05
N THR A 554 1.50 -15.74 -8.87
CA THR A 554 0.99 -14.71 -7.94
C THR A 554 2.13 -13.83 -7.43
N ALA A 555 3.26 -14.44 -7.02
CA ALA A 555 4.44 -13.71 -6.56
C ALA A 555 5.18 -13.00 -7.72
N PHE A 556 5.22 -13.61 -8.91
CA PHE A 556 5.80 -13.02 -10.13
C PHE A 556 5.06 -11.76 -10.59
N SER A 557 3.72 -11.83 -10.66
CA SER A 557 2.88 -10.68 -11.03
C SER A 557 2.77 -9.63 -9.91
N ASP A 558 3.27 -9.94 -8.71
CA ASP A 558 3.34 -8.97 -7.63
C ASP A 558 4.55 -8.04 -7.81
N ILE A 559 4.27 -6.83 -8.30
CA ILE A 559 5.32 -5.84 -8.57
C ILE A 559 6.14 -5.53 -7.33
N CYS A 560 5.59 -5.73 -6.13
CA CYS A 560 6.29 -5.48 -4.87
C CYS A 560 7.57 -6.34 -4.72
N ASN A 561 7.69 -7.44 -5.47
CA ASN A 561 8.87 -8.29 -5.51
C ASN A 561 9.92 -7.90 -6.57
N THR A 562 9.58 -7.05 -7.55
CA THR A 562 10.42 -6.87 -8.76
C THR A 562 10.67 -5.40 -9.08
N PRO A 563 11.60 -4.73 -8.37
CA PRO A 563 12.00 -3.35 -8.65
C PRO A 563 12.44 -3.06 -10.09
N SER A 564 12.99 -4.04 -10.81
CA SER A 564 13.45 -3.86 -12.20
C SER A 564 12.32 -3.49 -13.16
N LEU A 565 11.06 -3.80 -12.83
CA LEU A 565 9.88 -3.43 -13.64
C LEU A 565 9.76 -1.93 -13.88
N LYS A 566 10.33 -1.08 -13.00
CA LYS A 566 10.43 0.38 -13.21
C LYS A 566 11.02 0.73 -14.57
N HIS A 567 11.92 -0.13 -15.07
CA HIS A 567 12.63 0.05 -16.32
C HIS A 567 12.16 -0.92 -17.39
N THR A 568 11.79 -2.15 -17.04
CA THR A 568 11.56 -3.25 -17.98
C THR A 568 10.11 -3.41 -18.44
N TYR A 569 9.19 -2.56 -17.96
CA TYR A 569 7.77 -2.66 -18.30
C TYR A 569 7.20 -1.27 -18.64
N GLY A 570 6.70 -1.11 -19.87
CA GLY A 570 6.38 0.19 -20.46
C GLY A 570 5.33 1.01 -19.71
N PHE A 571 4.38 0.36 -19.03
CA PHE A 571 3.39 1.03 -18.18
C PHE A 571 4.03 1.85 -17.06
N PHE A 572 5.16 1.43 -16.51
CA PHE A 572 5.85 2.15 -15.43
C PHE A 572 6.77 3.27 -15.92
N ASP A 573 7.32 3.13 -17.13
CA ASP A 573 8.08 4.20 -17.79
C ASP A 573 7.13 5.33 -18.19
N ARG A 574 6.14 5.06 -19.06
CA ARG A 574 5.14 6.01 -19.54
C ARG A 574 3.94 5.26 -20.15
N PRO A 575 2.75 5.18 -19.52
CA PRO A 575 1.56 4.62 -20.17
C PRO A 575 0.91 5.66 -21.09
N ASN A 576 -0.03 5.25 -21.95
CA ASN A 576 -0.76 6.18 -22.82
C ASN A 576 -1.72 7.04 -22.02
N THR A 577 -2.44 6.41 -21.09
CA THR A 577 -3.28 7.14 -20.13
C THR A 577 -2.87 6.78 -18.71
N PHE A 578 -2.87 7.76 -17.83
CA PHE A 578 -2.72 7.53 -16.41
C PHE A 578 -3.62 8.48 -15.67
N GLU A 579 -4.77 7.98 -15.24
CA GLU A 579 -5.61 8.75 -14.32
C GLU A 579 -6.00 7.89 -13.13
N VAL A 580 -5.63 8.37 -11.95
CA VAL A 580 -5.66 7.56 -10.74
C VAL A 580 -6.19 8.34 -9.55
N VAL A 581 -6.76 7.62 -8.60
CA VAL A 581 -7.19 8.14 -7.30
C VAL A 581 -6.41 7.45 -6.19
N HIS A 582 -6.05 8.22 -5.15
CA HIS A 582 -5.25 7.73 -4.02
C HIS A 582 -6.05 7.29 -2.80
N ASP A 583 -7.37 7.22 -2.97
CA ASP A 583 -8.35 6.76 -2.01
C ASP A 583 -9.00 5.47 -2.53
N LEU A 584 -9.48 4.61 -1.64
CA LEU A 584 -10.20 3.39 -2.04
C LEU A 584 -11.55 3.69 -2.72
N PHE A 585 -11.60 3.63 -4.05
CA PHE A 585 -12.80 3.89 -4.84
C PHE A 585 -13.33 2.60 -5.50
N PRO A 586 -14.66 2.41 -5.63
CA PRO A 586 -15.22 1.18 -6.19
C PRO A 586 -15.22 1.18 -7.72
N VAL A 587 -14.04 1.20 -8.34
CA VAL A 587 -13.86 1.15 -9.79
C VAL A 587 -13.64 -0.29 -10.24
N PHE A 588 -14.43 -0.74 -11.22
CA PHE A 588 -14.34 -2.06 -11.82
C PHE A 588 -13.46 -2.02 -13.07
N SER A 589 -12.38 -2.80 -13.11
CA SER A 589 -11.44 -2.86 -14.23
C SER A 589 -11.28 -4.27 -14.77
N GLN A 590 -11.07 -4.39 -16.08
CA GLN A 590 -10.95 -5.69 -16.77
C GLN A 590 -9.65 -6.42 -16.39
N SER A 591 -8.61 -5.66 -16.04
CA SER A 591 -7.35 -6.14 -15.50
C SER A 591 -6.74 -5.12 -14.55
N LYS A 592 -5.76 -5.52 -13.75
CA LYS A 592 -5.00 -4.60 -12.89
C LYS A 592 -3.59 -5.09 -12.60
N ILE A 593 -2.74 -4.17 -12.16
CA ILE A 593 -1.44 -4.49 -11.55
C ILE A 593 -1.64 -4.83 -10.07
N SER A 594 -0.79 -5.69 -9.48
CA SER A 594 -0.96 -6.19 -8.10
C SER A 594 -1.14 -5.11 -7.04
N SER A 595 -0.52 -3.95 -7.23
CA SER A 595 -0.56 -2.83 -6.30
C SER A 595 -1.81 -1.96 -6.44
N TYR A 596 -2.73 -2.25 -7.38
CA TYR A 596 -3.95 -1.47 -7.60
C TYR A 596 -5.17 -2.14 -6.94
N GLN A 597 -6.09 -1.32 -6.46
CA GLN A 597 -7.29 -1.75 -5.71
C GLN A 597 -8.57 -1.71 -6.55
N ASP A 598 -8.45 -1.60 -7.87
CA ASP A 598 -9.55 -1.83 -8.80
C ASP A 598 -10.21 -3.19 -8.52
N ILE A 599 -11.53 -3.25 -8.66
CA ILE A 599 -12.32 -4.46 -8.54
C ILE A 599 -12.27 -5.18 -9.88
N LEU A 600 -11.61 -6.34 -9.94
CA LEU A 600 -11.53 -7.10 -11.18
C LEU A 600 -12.93 -7.62 -11.57
N PHE A 601 -13.27 -7.52 -12.85
CA PHE A 601 -14.46 -8.15 -13.40
C PHE A 601 -14.16 -8.82 -14.75
N PRO A 602 -14.97 -9.80 -15.18
CA PRO A 602 -14.75 -10.46 -16.45
C PRO A 602 -14.83 -9.48 -17.61
N SER A 603 -13.83 -9.51 -18.48
CA SER A 603 -13.74 -8.57 -19.59
C SER A 603 -14.93 -8.71 -20.57
N PRO A 604 -15.65 -7.61 -20.89
CA PRO A 604 -16.63 -7.60 -21.97
C PRO A 604 -16.01 -7.93 -23.34
N TRP A 605 -14.69 -7.77 -23.50
CA TRP A 605 -13.96 -8.16 -24.72
C TRP A 605 -14.06 -9.66 -25.00
N TYR A 606 -13.89 -10.48 -23.96
CA TYR A 606 -14.05 -11.94 -24.06
C TYR A 606 -15.53 -12.33 -24.19
N TYR A 607 -16.43 -11.67 -23.47
CA TYR A 607 -17.86 -11.98 -23.54
C TYR A 607 -18.47 -11.70 -24.92
N ALA A 608 -18.09 -10.57 -25.53
CA ALA A 608 -18.54 -10.16 -26.85
C ALA A 608 -17.75 -10.82 -28.00
N ASP A 609 -16.86 -11.75 -27.68
CA ASP A 609 -16.02 -12.52 -28.61
C ASP A 609 -15.31 -11.62 -29.65
N LYS A 610 -14.71 -10.52 -29.17
CA LYS A 610 -14.03 -9.53 -30.03
C LYS A 610 -12.84 -10.09 -30.78
N VAL A 611 -12.31 -11.20 -30.28
CA VAL A 611 -11.24 -11.97 -30.88
C VAL A 611 -11.71 -13.43 -30.93
N PRO A 612 -12.40 -13.83 -32.00
CA PRO A 612 -13.01 -15.15 -32.09
C PRO A 612 -11.97 -16.24 -32.33
N TYR A 613 -12.25 -17.44 -31.82
CA TYR A 613 -11.54 -18.65 -32.20
C TYR A 613 -12.24 -19.32 -33.40
N GLU A 614 -11.52 -19.49 -34.50
CA GLU A 614 -12.04 -20.12 -35.72
C GLU A 614 -11.54 -21.54 -35.89
N ALA A 615 -12.30 -22.50 -35.33
CA ALA A 615 -11.94 -23.91 -35.35
C ALA A 615 -11.72 -24.50 -36.75
N ALA A 616 -12.39 -23.95 -37.78
CA ALA A 616 -12.26 -24.42 -39.16
C ALA A 616 -10.88 -24.13 -39.78
N GLN A 617 -10.16 -23.13 -39.25
CA GLN A 617 -8.81 -22.77 -39.70
C GLN A 617 -7.72 -23.43 -38.84
N ASP A 618 -8.09 -24.05 -37.73
CA ASP A 618 -7.14 -24.62 -36.78
C ASP A 618 -6.77 -26.08 -37.12
N VAL A 619 -5.52 -26.29 -37.52
CA VAL A 619 -4.98 -27.61 -37.87
C VAL A 619 -4.63 -28.43 -36.63
N ASN A 620 -4.63 -29.76 -36.77
CA ASN A 620 -4.25 -30.66 -35.67
C ASN A 620 -2.79 -30.45 -35.24
N TRP A 621 -2.49 -30.69 -33.96
CA TRP A 621 -1.16 -30.52 -33.35
C TRP A 621 -0.02 -31.06 -34.23
N ASP A 622 -0.15 -32.28 -34.75
CA ASP A 622 0.89 -32.93 -35.54
C ASP A 622 1.18 -32.22 -36.88
N ALA A 623 0.20 -31.50 -37.43
CA ALA A 623 0.31 -30.77 -38.70
C ALA A 623 0.82 -29.32 -38.52
N LYS A 624 0.95 -28.84 -37.28
CA LYS A 624 1.47 -27.50 -36.97
C LYS A 624 2.99 -27.46 -37.08
N LEU A 625 3.51 -26.27 -37.38
CA LEU A 625 4.94 -25.97 -37.39
C LEU A 625 5.49 -25.91 -35.95
N ASP A 626 6.62 -26.58 -35.73
CA ASP A 626 7.39 -26.59 -34.48
C ASP A 626 8.17 -25.29 -34.26
N LYS A 627 7.47 -24.16 -34.27
CA LYS A 627 8.06 -22.83 -34.05
C LYS A 627 7.21 -22.01 -33.08
N MET A 628 7.88 -21.19 -32.28
CA MET A 628 7.26 -20.11 -31.51
C MET A 628 6.87 -18.97 -32.43
N TYR A 629 5.59 -18.63 -32.40
CA TYR A 629 5.00 -17.61 -33.24
C TYR A 629 4.47 -16.43 -32.44
N TRP A 630 4.81 -15.23 -32.89
CA TRP A 630 4.20 -14.00 -32.41
C TRP A 630 4.15 -12.92 -33.48
N ARG A 631 2.99 -12.29 -33.58
CA ARG A 631 2.76 -11.03 -34.30
C ARG A 631 2.00 -10.07 -33.38
N GLY A 632 2.39 -8.80 -33.41
CA GLY A 632 1.74 -7.78 -32.59
C GLY A 632 2.31 -6.39 -32.82
N SER A 633 1.76 -5.43 -32.10
CA SER A 633 2.18 -4.03 -32.11
C SER A 633 3.03 -3.67 -30.89
N THR A 634 3.68 -2.51 -30.94
CA THR A 634 4.49 -1.94 -29.84
C THR A 634 3.67 -1.37 -28.67
N THR A 635 2.43 -1.81 -28.49
CA THR A 635 1.60 -1.36 -27.36
C THR A 635 2.19 -1.78 -26.01
N GLY A 636 1.86 -1.07 -24.94
CA GLY A 636 2.30 -1.38 -23.58
C GLY A 636 3.17 -0.33 -22.92
N GLY A 637 3.41 0.78 -23.62
CA GLY A 637 3.96 2.01 -23.09
C GLY A 637 4.22 3.01 -24.20
N TYR A 638 4.14 4.30 -23.90
CA TYR A 638 4.51 5.37 -24.79
C TYR A 638 6.03 5.59 -24.81
N SER A 639 6.67 5.43 -25.96
CA SER A 639 8.12 5.65 -26.08
C SER A 639 8.46 7.12 -26.37
N ARG A 640 9.41 7.64 -25.59
CA ARG A 640 10.08 8.93 -25.80
C ARG A 640 11.56 8.79 -25.49
N ALA A 641 12.40 9.48 -26.26
CA ALA A 641 13.85 9.56 -26.04
C ALA A 641 14.51 8.17 -25.88
N GLY A 642 14.11 7.21 -26.71
CA GLY A 642 14.67 5.86 -26.73
C GLY A 642 14.12 4.90 -25.67
N GLY A 643 13.03 5.26 -24.98
CA GLY A 643 12.39 4.43 -23.94
C GLY A 643 12.00 3.03 -24.40
N TRP A 644 11.62 2.86 -25.66
CA TRP A 644 11.23 1.59 -26.29
C TRP A 644 12.24 0.46 -26.07
N ARG A 645 13.53 0.77 -25.90
CA ARG A 645 14.58 -0.23 -25.66
C ARG A 645 14.39 -1.02 -24.38
N ARG A 646 13.49 -0.59 -23.50
CA ARG A 646 13.23 -1.24 -22.21
C ARG A 646 11.76 -1.67 -22.04
N GLN A 647 10.91 -1.46 -23.04
CA GLN A 647 9.50 -1.87 -22.97
C GLN A 647 9.36 -3.38 -23.21
N HIS A 648 8.43 -4.02 -22.51
CA HIS A 648 8.38 -5.49 -22.39
C HIS A 648 8.21 -6.24 -23.72
N ARG A 649 7.44 -5.72 -24.69
CA ARG A 649 7.30 -6.34 -26.02
C ARG A 649 8.58 -6.22 -26.85
N GLN A 650 9.24 -5.08 -26.76
CA GLN A 650 10.51 -4.81 -27.43
C GLN A 650 11.63 -5.65 -26.81
N LEU A 651 11.63 -5.81 -25.47
CA LEU A 651 12.53 -6.74 -24.77
C LEU A 651 12.32 -8.18 -25.25
N PHE A 652 11.07 -8.62 -25.35
CA PHE A 652 10.74 -9.95 -25.87
C PHE A 652 11.34 -10.19 -27.27
N VAL A 653 11.02 -9.34 -28.24
CA VAL A 653 11.54 -9.49 -29.61
C VAL A 653 13.06 -9.40 -29.63
N ARG A 654 13.65 -8.42 -28.92
CA ARG A 654 15.10 -8.22 -28.86
C ARG A 654 15.83 -9.44 -28.30
N ASN A 655 15.31 -10.04 -27.24
CA ASN A 655 15.94 -11.18 -26.59
C ASN A 655 15.91 -12.43 -27.47
N VAL A 656 14.90 -12.57 -28.34
CA VAL A 656 14.86 -13.66 -29.32
C VAL A 656 15.88 -13.42 -30.44
N ILE A 657 15.90 -12.23 -31.04
CA ILE A 657 16.74 -11.95 -32.23
C ILE A 657 18.21 -11.62 -31.91
N ALA A 658 18.59 -11.63 -30.63
CA ALA A 658 19.93 -11.32 -30.18
C ALA A 658 20.98 -12.25 -30.82
N ARG A 659 22.23 -11.78 -30.92
CA ARG A 659 23.35 -12.50 -31.52
C ARG A 659 24.47 -12.68 -30.50
N ASP A 660 24.14 -13.36 -29.40
CA ASP A 660 25.01 -13.64 -28.27
C ASP A 660 24.99 -15.13 -27.88
N THR A 661 25.62 -15.48 -26.76
CA THR A 661 25.56 -16.84 -26.22
C THR A 661 24.29 -17.00 -25.39
N ALA A 662 23.41 -17.92 -25.79
CA ALA A 662 22.24 -18.32 -25.01
C ALA A 662 22.61 -19.40 -23.99
N LYS A 663 21.94 -19.39 -22.84
CA LYS A 663 22.01 -20.49 -21.87
C LYS A 663 20.86 -21.44 -22.11
N VAL A 664 21.17 -22.73 -22.14
CA VAL A 664 20.22 -23.85 -22.29
C VAL A 664 20.55 -24.93 -21.27
N LEU A 665 19.63 -25.86 -21.03
CA LEU A 665 19.88 -27.01 -20.16
C LEU A 665 20.23 -28.24 -21.01
N ALA A 666 21.30 -28.93 -20.64
CA ALA A 666 21.72 -30.17 -21.26
C ALA A 666 21.86 -31.27 -20.23
N LYS A 667 21.41 -32.48 -20.59
CA LYS A 667 21.54 -33.67 -19.76
C LYS A 667 22.99 -34.16 -19.75
N GLN A 668 23.57 -34.26 -18.57
CA GLN A 668 24.94 -34.70 -18.32
C GLN A 668 25.04 -36.24 -18.29
N GLU A 669 26.26 -36.77 -18.26
CA GLU A 669 26.50 -38.23 -18.21
C GLU A 669 25.93 -38.91 -16.95
N ASP A 670 25.85 -38.18 -15.84
CA ASP A 670 25.21 -38.63 -14.59
C ASP A 670 23.68 -38.60 -14.64
N GLY A 671 23.10 -38.12 -15.75
CA GLY A 671 21.67 -37.99 -15.99
C GLY A 671 21.07 -36.67 -15.49
N GLU A 672 21.85 -35.80 -14.81
CA GLU A 672 21.39 -34.52 -14.30
C GLU A 672 21.35 -33.43 -15.37
N TRP A 673 20.49 -32.43 -15.17
CA TRP A 673 20.40 -31.29 -16.07
C TRP A 673 21.28 -30.14 -15.59
N ALA A 674 22.17 -29.66 -16.46
CA ALA A 674 23.07 -28.54 -16.16
C ALA A 674 23.03 -27.49 -17.27
N SER A 675 23.27 -26.24 -16.86
CA SER A 675 23.35 -25.08 -17.75
C SER A 675 24.58 -25.18 -18.65
N THR A 676 24.37 -24.98 -19.94
CA THR A 676 25.43 -24.89 -20.95
C THR A 676 25.19 -23.70 -21.88
N GLY A 677 26.28 -23.14 -22.41
CA GLY A 677 26.22 -22.03 -23.35
C GLY A 677 26.21 -22.53 -24.80
N ILE A 678 25.28 -22.03 -25.61
CA ILE A 678 25.22 -22.26 -27.05
C ILE A 678 25.18 -20.94 -27.82
N ASP A 679 25.52 -20.97 -29.10
CA ASP A 679 25.26 -19.84 -29.99
C ASP A 679 23.75 -19.65 -30.14
N ARG A 680 23.21 -18.48 -29.78
CA ARG A 680 21.77 -18.19 -29.87
C ARG A 680 21.23 -18.44 -31.28
N SER A 681 22.03 -18.14 -32.31
CA SER A 681 21.62 -18.28 -33.70
C SER A 681 21.35 -19.72 -34.13
N SER A 682 21.84 -20.71 -33.38
CA SER A 682 21.53 -22.13 -33.62
C SER A 682 20.05 -22.47 -33.39
N LEU A 683 19.31 -21.63 -32.66
CA LEU A 683 17.89 -21.81 -32.39
C LEU A 683 16.99 -20.91 -33.25
N ASP A 684 17.54 -20.12 -34.20
CA ASP A 684 16.77 -19.17 -35.02
C ASP A 684 15.57 -19.85 -35.72
N ASP A 685 15.76 -21.10 -36.17
CA ASP A 685 14.71 -21.86 -36.86
C ASP A 685 13.49 -22.18 -35.99
N LEU A 686 13.61 -22.09 -34.66
CA LEU A 686 12.52 -22.33 -33.71
C LEU A 686 11.63 -21.10 -33.49
N PHE A 687 11.96 -19.92 -34.05
CA PHE A 687 11.24 -18.68 -33.78
C PHE A 687 10.77 -17.98 -35.06
N ASP A 688 9.52 -17.53 -35.02
CA ASP A 688 8.88 -16.70 -36.04
C ASP A 688 8.16 -15.53 -35.34
N ILE A 689 8.93 -14.52 -34.96
CA ILE A 689 8.50 -13.42 -34.08
C ILE A 689 8.80 -12.08 -34.74
N GLN A 690 7.77 -11.25 -34.92
CA GLN A 690 7.95 -9.94 -35.54
C GLN A 690 6.85 -8.95 -35.17
N PHE A 691 7.18 -7.66 -35.15
CA PHE A 691 6.18 -6.59 -35.08
C PHE A 691 5.46 -6.42 -36.42
N THR A 692 4.15 -6.22 -36.39
CA THR A 692 3.33 -5.84 -37.57
C THR A 692 2.94 -4.37 -37.57
N TYR A 693 3.07 -3.69 -36.43
CA TYR A 693 2.77 -2.27 -36.30
C TYR A 693 3.62 -1.60 -35.22
N ILE A 694 4.17 -0.43 -35.55
CA ILE A 694 4.92 0.42 -34.60
C ILE A 694 4.12 1.70 -34.37
N GLY A 695 3.73 1.95 -33.12
CA GLY A 695 3.01 3.14 -32.65
C GLY A 695 3.22 3.40 -31.15
N GLN A 696 2.47 4.36 -30.60
CA GLN A 696 2.63 4.83 -29.20
C GLN A 696 4.07 5.31 -28.92
N CYS A 697 4.59 6.16 -29.80
CA CYS A 697 5.94 6.68 -29.69
C CYS A 697 6.04 8.07 -30.31
N ASP A 698 7.01 8.86 -29.86
CA ASP A 698 7.43 10.05 -30.61
C ASP A 698 8.00 9.62 -31.98
N ALA A 699 7.89 10.49 -32.98
CA ALA A 699 8.20 10.15 -34.37
C ALA A 699 9.61 9.56 -34.58
N GLU A 700 10.60 10.09 -33.88
CA GLU A 700 12.00 9.62 -33.92
C GLU A 700 12.15 8.20 -33.35
N ASP A 701 11.48 7.91 -32.23
CA ASP A 701 11.47 6.59 -31.61
C ASP A 701 10.71 5.58 -32.48
N CYS A 702 9.61 5.99 -33.11
CA CYS A 702 8.90 5.13 -34.07
C CYS A 702 9.78 4.79 -35.28
N ALA A 703 10.50 5.78 -35.82
CA ALA A 703 11.42 5.56 -36.95
C ALA A 703 12.56 4.60 -36.55
N ALA A 704 13.20 4.84 -35.40
CA ALA A 704 14.27 3.98 -34.89
C ALA A 704 13.81 2.54 -34.63
N GLN A 705 12.60 2.34 -34.11
CA GLN A 705 12.03 1.00 -33.91
C GLN A 705 11.79 0.26 -35.23
N LYS A 706 11.25 0.96 -36.25
CA LYS A 706 11.03 0.37 -37.57
C LYS A 706 12.33 -0.09 -38.21
N GLU A 707 13.39 0.71 -38.09
CA GLU A 707 14.72 0.37 -38.59
C GLU A 707 15.33 -0.82 -37.82
N TYR A 708 15.23 -0.81 -36.49
CA TYR A 708 15.85 -1.84 -35.64
C TYR A 708 15.19 -3.22 -35.74
N PHE A 709 13.85 -3.28 -35.67
CA PHE A 709 13.13 -4.56 -35.62
C PHE A 709 12.74 -5.10 -36.99
N GLY A 710 12.63 -4.24 -38.00
CA GLY A 710 11.83 -4.55 -39.19
C GLY A 710 10.34 -4.70 -38.85
N VAL A 711 9.48 -4.45 -39.82
CA VAL A 711 8.02 -4.57 -39.64
C VAL A 711 7.48 -5.51 -40.68
N ALA A 712 6.79 -6.57 -40.25
CA ALA A 712 6.08 -7.48 -41.13
C ALA A 712 4.78 -6.84 -41.62
N GLU A 713 4.27 -7.31 -42.76
CA GLU A 713 2.91 -7.00 -43.17
C GLU A 713 1.91 -7.49 -42.11
N PRO A 714 0.80 -6.76 -41.89
CA PRO A 714 -0.30 -7.23 -41.05
C PRO A 714 -0.80 -8.59 -41.54
N VAL A 715 -1.01 -9.50 -40.60
CA VAL A 715 -1.51 -10.85 -40.85
C VAL A 715 -2.82 -11.06 -40.11
N ASP A 716 -3.62 -12.00 -40.60
CA ASP A 716 -4.82 -12.42 -39.90
C ASP A 716 -4.43 -13.19 -38.64
N GLN A 717 -5.22 -13.06 -37.59
CA GLN A 717 -4.91 -13.72 -36.33
C GLN A 717 -4.88 -15.25 -36.47
N GLN A 718 -5.69 -15.80 -37.37
CA GLN A 718 -5.83 -17.23 -37.63
C GLN A 718 -4.55 -17.85 -38.20
N ASP A 719 -3.65 -17.06 -38.78
CA ASP A 719 -2.33 -17.54 -39.23
C ASP A 719 -1.52 -18.12 -38.07
N ALA A 720 -1.77 -17.64 -36.83
CA ALA A 720 -1.17 -18.21 -35.64
C ALA A 720 -1.52 -19.69 -35.45
N TRP A 721 -2.65 -20.19 -35.96
CA TRP A 721 -3.07 -21.58 -35.78
C TRP A 721 -2.20 -22.57 -36.54
N ALA A 722 -1.35 -22.13 -37.46
CA ALA A 722 -0.38 -22.98 -38.12
C ALA A 722 0.80 -23.39 -37.22
N TYR A 723 0.95 -22.79 -36.03
CA TYR A 723 2.14 -22.92 -35.19
C TYR A 723 1.85 -23.59 -33.85
N ARG A 724 2.74 -24.46 -33.37
CA ARG A 724 2.58 -25.18 -32.09
C ARG A 724 2.74 -24.30 -30.87
N HIS A 725 3.51 -23.22 -30.95
CA HIS A 725 3.92 -22.43 -29.79
C HIS A 725 3.48 -20.97 -29.96
N LEU A 726 2.48 -20.51 -29.20
CA LEU A 726 1.91 -19.17 -29.36
C LEU A 726 2.18 -18.30 -28.15
N VAL A 727 2.55 -17.04 -28.35
CA VAL A 727 2.87 -16.13 -27.24
C VAL A 727 1.77 -15.08 -27.02
N ASP A 728 1.24 -15.02 -25.81
CA ASP A 728 0.39 -13.95 -25.31
C ASP A 728 1.22 -13.02 -24.43
N ILE A 729 1.19 -11.71 -24.72
CA ILE A 729 1.99 -10.70 -24.03
C ILE A 729 1.09 -9.51 -23.71
N ASP A 730 1.16 -9.01 -22.48
CA ASP A 730 0.50 -7.77 -22.08
C ASP A 730 0.73 -6.64 -23.10
N GLY A 731 -0.29 -5.80 -23.28
CA GLY A 731 -0.23 -4.56 -24.04
C GLY A 731 -0.24 -3.38 -23.07
N ASN A 732 -1.10 -2.39 -23.32
CA ASN A 732 -1.35 -1.32 -22.34
C ASN A 732 -1.82 -1.88 -20.99
N ALA A 733 -2.54 -3.01 -21.04
CA ALA A 733 -2.98 -3.83 -19.92
C ALA A 733 -2.97 -5.31 -20.39
N PHE A 734 -4.01 -6.09 -20.05
CA PHE A 734 -4.11 -7.47 -20.55
C PHE A 734 -4.24 -7.57 -22.09
N SER A 735 -3.94 -8.75 -22.64
CA SER A 735 -4.08 -9.07 -24.06
C SER A 735 -5.42 -9.76 -24.36
N GLY A 736 -6.25 -9.13 -25.20
CA GLY A 736 -7.54 -9.69 -25.61
C GLY A 736 -7.48 -10.95 -26.49
N ARG A 737 -6.29 -11.43 -26.89
CA ARG A 737 -6.12 -12.63 -27.73
C ARG A 737 -6.08 -13.94 -26.94
N PHE A 738 -5.88 -13.84 -25.62
CA PHE A 738 -5.54 -14.98 -24.78
C PHE A 738 -6.56 -16.12 -24.87
N TYR A 739 -7.86 -15.83 -24.89
CA TYR A 739 -8.90 -16.87 -24.96
C TYR A 739 -8.92 -17.61 -26.30
N ALA A 740 -8.73 -16.91 -27.42
CA ALA A 740 -8.62 -17.56 -28.71
C ALA A 740 -7.40 -18.48 -28.78
N PHE A 741 -6.29 -18.07 -28.14
CA PHE A 741 -5.05 -18.86 -28.10
C PHE A 741 -5.24 -20.11 -27.25
N LEU A 742 -5.84 -19.99 -26.06
CA LEU A 742 -6.11 -21.14 -25.19
C LEU A 742 -7.08 -22.15 -25.81
N ARG A 743 -8.04 -21.67 -26.63
CA ARG A 743 -8.98 -22.50 -27.40
C ARG A 743 -8.33 -23.10 -28.65
N SER A 744 -7.19 -22.61 -29.11
CA SER A 744 -6.47 -23.24 -30.22
C SER A 744 -5.87 -24.57 -29.78
N LYS A 745 -5.52 -25.43 -30.74
CA LYS A 745 -4.77 -26.67 -30.48
C LYS A 745 -3.27 -26.43 -30.28
N SER A 746 -2.85 -25.25 -29.83
CA SER A 746 -1.44 -24.87 -29.67
C SER A 746 -1.06 -24.67 -28.20
N LEU A 747 0.23 -24.78 -27.89
CA LEU A 747 0.78 -24.49 -26.58
C LEU A 747 0.92 -22.97 -26.42
N VAL A 748 0.25 -22.41 -25.42
CA VAL A 748 0.28 -20.97 -25.14
C VAL A 748 1.34 -20.63 -24.10
N TYR A 749 2.16 -19.64 -24.39
CA TYR A 749 3.09 -19.01 -23.46
C TYR A 749 2.53 -17.65 -23.06
N LYS A 750 2.60 -17.30 -21.77
CA LYS A 750 2.08 -16.01 -21.26
C LYS A 750 3.19 -15.20 -20.61
N ILE A 751 3.40 -13.99 -21.11
CA ILE A 751 4.30 -12.96 -20.57
C ILE A 751 3.42 -11.81 -20.07
N ALA A 752 3.01 -11.87 -18.80
CA ALA A 752 2.04 -10.92 -18.24
C ALA A 752 2.26 -10.68 -16.75
N ILE A 753 2.10 -9.42 -16.32
CA ILE A 753 1.97 -9.05 -14.90
C ILE A 753 0.56 -8.52 -14.58
N SER A 754 -0.22 -8.21 -15.62
CA SER A 754 -1.63 -7.83 -15.48
C SER A 754 -2.43 -9.03 -14.97
N ARG A 755 -3.14 -8.84 -13.87
CA ARG A 755 -4.04 -9.85 -13.29
C ARG A 755 -5.42 -9.72 -13.89
N GLU A 756 -6.05 -10.85 -14.17
CA GLU A 756 -7.39 -10.95 -14.74
C GLU A 756 -8.30 -11.75 -13.81
N TRP A 757 -9.61 -11.79 -14.10
CA TRP A 757 -10.60 -12.46 -13.24
C TRP A 757 -10.41 -13.98 -13.10
N HIS A 758 -9.72 -14.60 -14.05
CA HIS A 758 -9.60 -16.05 -14.21
C HIS A 758 -8.31 -16.64 -13.64
N ASP A 759 -7.53 -15.89 -12.87
CA ASP A 759 -6.24 -16.34 -12.29
C ASP A 759 -6.38 -17.64 -11.48
N GLU A 760 -7.53 -17.86 -10.83
CA GLU A 760 -7.81 -19.09 -10.07
C GLU A 760 -8.28 -20.26 -10.95
N TRP A 761 -8.78 -19.94 -12.17
CA TRP A 761 -9.43 -20.87 -13.09
C TRP A 761 -8.47 -21.38 -14.17
N LEU A 762 -7.37 -20.66 -14.42
CA LEU A 762 -6.29 -21.06 -15.32
C LEU A 762 -5.01 -21.28 -14.53
N LYS A 763 -4.57 -22.53 -14.49
CA LYS A 763 -3.32 -22.92 -13.83
C LYS A 763 -2.11 -22.88 -14.76
N PRO A 764 -1.02 -22.18 -14.39
CA PRO A 764 0.25 -22.24 -15.11
C PRO A 764 0.80 -23.67 -15.11
N TRP A 765 1.53 -24.04 -16.15
CA TRP A 765 2.07 -25.38 -16.42
C TRP A 765 1.04 -26.51 -16.64
N VAL A 766 -0.26 -26.20 -16.52
CA VAL A 766 -1.38 -27.08 -16.90
C VAL A 766 -2.08 -26.57 -18.16
N HIS A 767 -2.38 -25.27 -18.22
CA HIS A 767 -3.10 -24.66 -19.33
C HIS A 767 -2.24 -23.71 -20.17
N TYR A 768 -1.14 -23.21 -19.64
CA TYR A 768 -0.22 -22.33 -20.35
C TYR A 768 1.15 -22.33 -19.68
N VAL A 769 2.19 -21.91 -20.40
CA VAL A 769 3.56 -21.78 -19.89
C VAL A 769 3.83 -20.32 -19.49
N PRO A 770 4.03 -20.00 -18.20
CA PRO A 770 4.42 -18.65 -17.80
C PRO A 770 5.89 -18.39 -18.16
N LEU A 771 6.18 -17.22 -18.74
CA LEU A 771 7.54 -16.80 -19.08
C LEU A 771 7.89 -15.44 -18.42
N ARG A 772 9.17 -15.25 -18.06
CA ARG A 772 9.64 -14.02 -17.40
C ARG A 772 9.77 -12.84 -18.35
N ILE A 773 9.55 -11.62 -17.85
CA ILE A 773 9.78 -10.38 -18.62
C ILE A 773 11.24 -10.25 -19.10
N THR A 774 12.22 -10.74 -18.32
CA THR A 774 13.65 -10.64 -18.64
C THR A 774 14.08 -11.58 -19.76
N GLY A 775 13.38 -12.70 -19.96
CA GLY A 775 13.51 -13.57 -21.11
C GLY A 775 14.66 -14.58 -21.14
N ASP A 776 15.33 -14.86 -20.02
CA ASP A 776 16.37 -15.89 -20.01
C ASP A 776 15.79 -17.31 -20.13
N ASP A 777 14.48 -17.49 -19.92
CA ASP A 777 13.75 -18.76 -20.00
C ASP A 777 13.12 -19.05 -21.38
N TYR A 778 13.03 -18.05 -22.27
CA TYR A 778 12.33 -18.18 -23.56
C TYR A 778 12.92 -19.30 -24.43
N LEU A 779 14.25 -19.28 -24.60
CA LEU A 779 14.93 -20.14 -25.54
C LEU A 779 14.95 -21.58 -25.06
N GLU A 780 15.28 -21.79 -23.78
CA GLU A 780 15.26 -23.13 -23.21
C GLU A 780 13.86 -23.72 -23.19
N ALA A 781 12.81 -22.94 -22.89
CA ALA A 781 11.45 -23.47 -22.89
C ALA A 781 11.07 -24.01 -24.27
N VAL A 782 11.31 -23.25 -25.33
CA VAL A 782 10.99 -23.69 -26.71
C VAL A 782 11.90 -24.84 -27.14
N ARG A 783 13.21 -24.73 -26.90
CA ARG A 783 14.17 -25.80 -27.22
C ARG A 783 13.77 -27.12 -26.56
N TYR A 784 13.48 -27.10 -25.26
CA TYR A 784 13.04 -28.28 -24.51
C TYR A 784 11.76 -28.88 -25.11
N PHE A 785 10.75 -28.06 -25.39
CA PHE A 785 9.48 -28.55 -25.92
C PHE A 785 9.55 -29.05 -27.38
N VAL A 786 10.53 -28.60 -28.17
CA VAL A 786 10.70 -28.99 -29.58
C VAL A 786 11.70 -30.11 -29.77
N GLU A 787 12.80 -30.14 -29.02
CA GLU A 787 13.93 -31.04 -29.27
C GLU A 787 13.92 -32.28 -28.38
N ASP A 788 13.52 -32.15 -27.11
CA ASP A 788 13.55 -33.24 -26.14
C ASP A 788 12.25 -34.07 -26.15
N GLU A 789 12.36 -35.40 -26.13
CA GLU A 789 11.21 -36.31 -26.21
C GLU A 789 10.20 -36.10 -25.05
N ASP A 790 10.69 -35.98 -23.81
CA ASP A 790 9.85 -35.69 -22.65
C ASP A 790 9.17 -34.31 -22.78
N GLY A 791 9.89 -33.35 -23.38
CA GLY A 791 9.38 -32.00 -23.63
C GLY A 791 8.25 -32.01 -24.66
N LYS A 792 8.42 -32.69 -25.79
CA LYS A 792 7.37 -32.82 -26.83
C LYS A 792 6.08 -33.40 -26.27
N LEU A 793 6.17 -34.44 -25.44
CA LEU A 793 5.02 -35.05 -24.77
C LEU A 793 4.34 -34.05 -23.82
N THR A 794 5.13 -33.34 -23.01
CA THR A 794 4.63 -32.33 -22.08
C THR A 794 3.94 -31.18 -22.83
N ALA A 795 4.52 -30.69 -23.91
CA ALA A 795 3.98 -29.60 -24.73
C ALA A 795 2.60 -29.97 -25.32
N SER A 796 2.51 -31.16 -25.92
CA SER A 796 1.26 -31.67 -26.49
C SER A 796 0.17 -31.83 -25.42
N LYS A 797 0.53 -32.35 -24.24
CA LYS A 797 -0.38 -32.49 -23.10
C LYS A 797 -0.92 -31.14 -22.64
N ILE A 798 -0.07 -30.14 -22.44
CA ILE A 798 -0.50 -28.80 -21.99
C ILE A 798 -1.40 -28.15 -23.05
N ALA A 799 -1.04 -28.23 -24.34
CA ALA A 799 -1.86 -27.70 -25.43
C ALA A 799 -3.25 -28.35 -25.48
N GLN A 800 -3.32 -29.67 -25.38
CA GLN A 800 -4.59 -30.41 -25.36
C GLN A 800 -5.43 -30.05 -24.13
N THR A 801 -4.80 -30.02 -22.95
CA THR A 801 -5.48 -29.70 -21.69
C THR A 801 -6.02 -28.28 -21.70
N SER A 802 -5.25 -27.32 -22.23
CA SER A 802 -5.67 -25.94 -22.47
C SER A 802 -6.91 -25.89 -23.36
N HIS A 803 -6.84 -26.50 -24.54
CA HIS A 803 -7.93 -26.53 -25.52
C HIS A 803 -9.22 -27.06 -24.89
N GLU A 804 -9.16 -28.23 -24.26
CA GLU A 804 -10.32 -28.87 -23.63
C GLU A 804 -10.87 -28.07 -22.44
N TRP A 805 -10.02 -27.45 -21.64
CA TRP A 805 -10.45 -26.66 -20.49
C TRP A 805 -11.05 -25.31 -20.88
N ALA A 806 -10.43 -24.60 -21.82
CA ALA A 806 -10.91 -23.30 -22.31
C ALA A 806 -12.31 -23.39 -22.90
N HIS A 807 -12.64 -24.50 -23.59
CA HIS A 807 -13.99 -24.77 -24.09
C HIS A 807 -15.03 -25.11 -23.01
N ARG A 808 -14.60 -25.46 -21.79
CA ARG A 808 -15.48 -25.87 -20.67
C ARG A 808 -15.61 -24.83 -19.56
N ALA A 809 -14.60 -23.99 -19.36
CA ALA A 809 -14.52 -23.11 -18.19
C ALA A 809 -14.32 -21.62 -18.52
N LEU A 810 -14.15 -21.25 -19.79
CA LEU A 810 -14.02 -19.85 -20.24
C LEU A 810 -15.13 -19.46 -21.23
N ARG A 811 -16.34 -19.99 -21.02
CA ARG A 811 -17.52 -19.70 -21.84
C ARG A 811 -18.16 -18.39 -21.36
N SER A 812 -19.01 -17.79 -22.20
CA SER A 812 -19.84 -16.65 -21.78
C SER A 812 -20.72 -16.99 -20.57
N ASP A 813 -21.14 -18.26 -20.43
CA ASP A 813 -21.85 -18.77 -19.26
C ASP A 813 -21.00 -18.71 -17.97
N ASP A 814 -19.72 -19.08 -18.05
CA ASP A 814 -18.80 -19.04 -16.91
C ASP A 814 -18.53 -17.60 -16.46
N ILE A 815 -18.38 -16.70 -17.45
CA ILE A 815 -18.27 -15.25 -17.24
C ILE A 815 -19.50 -14.69 -16.50
N GLU A 816 -20.71 -15.03 -16.93
CA GLU A 816 -21.95 -14.58 -16.27
C GLU A 816 -22.03 -15.08 -14.82
N VAL A 817 -21.67 -16.34 -14.56
CA VAL A 817 -21.72 -16.92 -13.21
C VAL A 817 -20.70 -16.26 -12.28
N TRP A 818 -19.49 -15.98 -12.76
CA TRP A 818 -18.48 -15.29 -11.97
C TRP A 818 -18.90 -13.84 -11.69
N PHE A 819 -19.42 -13.15 -12.70
CA PHE A 819 -19.87 -11.77 -12.53
C PHE A 819 -21.09 -11.66 -11.61
N PHE A 820 -22.02 -12.62 -11.69
CA PHE A 820 -23.13 -12.72 -10.75
C PHE A 820 -22.61 -12.83 -9.31
N ARG A 821 -21.62 -13.70 -9.07
CA ARG A 821 -21.05 -13.81 -7.73
C ARG A 821 -20.45 -12.50 -7.24
N LEU A 822 -19.65 -11.84 -8.09
CA LEU A 822 -19.04 -10.55 -7.77
C LEU A 822 -20.09 -9.50 -7.36
N LEU A 823 -21.19 -9.39 -8.13
CA LEU A 823 -22.22 -8.38 -7.87
C LEU A 823 -23.10 -8.71 -6.65
N LEU A 824 -23.23 -9.97 -6.25
CA LEU A 824 -23.83 -10.32 -4.95
C LEU A 824 -22.96 -9.84 -3.78
N GLU A 825 -21.64 -10.07 -3.86
CA GLU A 825 -20.70 -9.66 -2.81
C GLU A 825 -20.59 -8.12 -2.74
N TYR A 826 -20.49 -7.45 -3.89
CA TYR A 826 -20.50 -5.99 -3.95
C TYR A 826 -21.83 -5.40 -3.49
N GLY A 827 -22.96 -6.00 -3.88
CA GLY A 827 -24.29 -5.59 -3.43
C GLY A 827 -24.42 -5.62 -1.91
N ARG A 828 -23.84 -6.63 -1.26
CA ARG A 828 -23.77 -6.67 0.21
C ARG A 828 -22.92 -5.53 0.78
N LEU A 829 -21.80 -5.17 0.16
CA LEU A 829 -20.94 -4.08 0.68
C LEU A 829 -21.63 -2.73 0.72
N VAL A 830 -22.49 -2.46 -0.27
CA VAL A 830 -23.19 -1.18 -0.44
C VAL A 830 -24.59 -1.16 0.19
N ASP A 831 -25.00 -2.21 0.90
CA ASP A 831 -26.26 -2.26 1.63
C ASP A 831 -26.11 -1.72 3.06
N ASP A 832 -27.03 -0.85 3.50
CA ASP A 832 -26.97 -0.22 4.83
C ASP A 832 -27.09 -1.23 5.98
N ASN A 833 -27.70 -2.40 5.75
CA ASN A 833 -27.84 -3.46 6.74
C ASN A 833 -26.81 -4.59 6.57
N ARG A 834 -25.70 -4.38 5.83
CA ARG A 834 -24.73 -5.44 5.49
C ARG A 834 -24.27 -6.34 6.64
N GLY A 835 -24.21 -5.80 7.87
CA GLY A 835 -23.80 -6.53 9.08
C GLY A 835 -24.81 -7.57 9.56
N ARG A 836 -26.02 -7.61 8.99
CA ARG A 836 -27.07 -8.59 9.29
C ARG A 836 -27.49 -9.39 8.07
N LEU A 837 -26.97 -9.06 6.89
CA LEU A 837 -27.29 -9.76 5.65
C LEU A 837 -26.46 -11.02 5.50
N GLY A 838 -27.08 -12.04 4.90
CA GLY A 838 -26.38 -13.26 4.52
C GLY A 838 -27.33 -14.42 4.30
N PHE A 839 -26.78 -15.49 3.73
CA PHE A 839 -27.45 -16.75 3.47
C PHE A 839 -27.12 -17.78 4.55
N SER A 840 -28.16 -18.46 5.03
CA SER A 840 -28.07 -19.65 5.87
C SER A 840 -29.06 -20.70 5.36
N LEU A 841 -28.73 -21.98 5.56
CA LEU A 841 -29.48 -23.13 5.05
C LEU A 841 -30.79 -23.38 5.81
#